data_AF-A0A7S0BNR5-F1
#
_entry.id   AF-A0A7S0BNR5-F1
#
_cell.length_a   1.000
_cell.length_b   1.000
_cell.length_c   1.000
_cell.angle_alpha   90.00
_cell.angle_beta   90.00
_cell.angle_gamma   90.00
#
_symmetry.space_group_name_H-M   'P 1'
#
loop_
_entity.id
_entity.type
_entity.pdbx_description
1 polymer ?
#
loop_
_entity_poly.entity_id
_entity_poly.type
_entity_poly.pdbx_seq_one_letter_code
_entity_poly.pdbx_strand_id
1 'polypeptide(L)'
;RALCSTQNVASLEKVVRYLVKEGISKAEEARRSIMGEVVDDTGNDDLEELGMETTETLLLEAAGAEQSKERTDRQVVVPWMKFMWEVFRVVLDIVKFHSKLETCYHDMAKQGFAFCQKHNRFSEFRRLCDILRQHLSYLTRPQQKNANDVQLSNPETTQNFLETRFLQLQTSVVLRNWQEAYRTIEDIHMLISLAKKMPKAQTMGIYYERLTQVFWMSKNYLYHAHALYKLYSLNIKQNKSLSAEEAKNMATRLLLASLCVPPFDAHSAVLADSIGLNHAGDAAGENAARHARMAAILGYSTPALRSTLMDDIRQKKILEVCHDEVKVLVPILEVEMEPLKLSQRLKPALEFVASNPVLADYTEPLKRIAVFRLLEQLGKVYNVMKVSEVGKVASFTTVAEVERTALEALKAGSLSIRFDHQYDCIIFESSLFSTSAMKEQLMNLGKRLEVASKMWKLPSFANAEVELQARRSAAIQMARAMSATEQDENLRRKNIIELRKEEQERQSHAAEMQRQAAIAKKKRDDYERTRQREEQEQRDRERQRTKEQEEQQRRQLGADQEADQAAEEHEDSFEKQRIQLEKEKEEEIRAQREAEKKVAVFVEKFDFLERALREENKPLMTKVWNTRCEKQLAEHFLAKEALIAKKRTEHEEGLARKAVLVEQKDTIKMFKDALMKTVDDELEKLSAELREKEAREAQLRIEEEQRRREEQAREKQRREEEEQRRQEQRLEEEEQRRAEEAKAAEESAKREAELAKAREPENIPSNEPIVPVKPTAPAPRAAPYVPPQRVGARPALDTPSQIGQADKPQAPALFGKKIEGGWRERVAAKKRQGQNRSQ
;
A
#
# COMPACT_ATOMS: atom_id res chain seq x y z
N ARG A 1 -10.72 25.96 24.23
CA ARG A 1 -11.52 24.70 24.25
C ARG A 1 -12.16 24.47 25.62
N ALA A 2 -11.41 24.09 26.66
CA ALA A 2 -11.95 23.66 27.96
C ALA A 2 -12.99 24.60 28.61
N LEU A 3 -12.75 25.92 28.58
CA LEU A 3 -13.68 26.93 29.12
C LEU A 3 -14.99 27.07 28.34
N CYS A 4 -15.00 26.75 27.04
CA CYS A 4 -16.12 27.05 26.14
C CYS A 4 -16.97 25.81 25.79
N SER A 5 -16.44 24.60 26.02
CA SER A 5 -17.05 23.33 25.57
C SER A 5 -18.38 22.99 26.22
N THR A 6 -18.69 23.57 27.39
CA THR A 6 -19.93 23.32 28.13
C THR A 6 -21.02 24.35 27.86
N GLN A 7 -20.65 25.64 27.72
CA GLN A 7 -21.62 26.75 27.67
C GLN A 7 -21.71 27.45 26.30
N ASN A 8 -20.59 27.71 25.60
CA ASN A 8 -20.61 28.52 24.37
C ASN A 8 -19.65 27.96 23.30
N VAL A 9 -20.07 26.86 22.69
CA VAL A 9 -19.34 26.16 21.62
C VAL A 9 -19.25 27.01 20.33
N ALA A 10 -20.24 27.87 20.06
CA ALA A 10 -20.26 28.74 18.89
C ALA A 10 -19.16 29.82 18.91
N SER A 11 -18.76 30.28 20.10
CA SER A 11 -17.59 31.17 20.25
C SER A 11 -16.29 30.48 19.80
N LEU A 12 -16.09 29.21 20.20
CA LEU A 12 -14.94 28.42 19.78
C LEU A 12 -14.90 28.22 18.25
N GLU A 13 -16.06 27.97 17.62
CA GLU A 13 -16.16 27.87 16.17
C GLU A 13 -15.69 29.15 15.46
N LYS A 14 -16.18 30.33 15.90
CA LYS A 14 -15.79 31.62 15.32
C LYS A 14 -14.28 31.86 15.41
N VAL A 15 -13.68 31.63 16.59
CA VAL A 15 -12.23 31.79 16.80
C VAL A 15 -11.42 30.85 15.92
N VAL A 16 -11.83 29.59 15.78
CA VAL A 16 -11.17 28.60 14.92
C VAL A 16 -11.25 28.99 13.44
N ARG A 17 -12.43 29.38 12.95
CA ARG A 17 -12.61 29.84 11.57
C ARG A 17 -11.80 31.10 11.27
N TYR A 18 -11.71 32.03 12.23
CA TYR A 18 -10.89 33.24 12.11
C TYR A 18 -9.39 32.91 12.03
N LEU A 19 -8.88 32.06 12.92
CA LEU A 19 -7.46 31.65 12.94
C LEU A 19 -7.03 31.03 11.60
N VAL A 20 -7.86 30.15 11.02
CA VAL A 20 -7.56 29.53 9.71
C VAL A 20 -7.60 30.56 8.58
N LYS A 21 -8.60 31.47 8.57
CA LYS A 21 -8.70 32.52 7.57
C LYS A 21 -7.48 33.47 7.60
N GLU A 22 -7.09 33.91 8.80
CA GLU A 22 -5.95 34.81 8.99
C GLU A 22 -4.63 34.12 8.62
N GLY A 23 -4.45 32.86 9.02
CA GLY A 23 -3.28 32.04 8.65
C GLY A 23 -3.14 31.83 7.14
N ILE A 24 -4.26 31.63 6.42
CA ILE A 24 -4.26 31.57 4.96
C ILE A 24 -3.90 32.94 4.36
N SER A 25 -4.44 34.05 4.87
CA SER A 25 -4.08 35.40 4.38
C SER A 25 -2.58 35.66 4.53
N LYS A 26 -2.00 35.38 5.71
CA LYS A 26 -0.56 35.55 5.96
C LYS A 26 0.33 34.65 5.09
N ALA A 27 -0.07 33.40 4.88
CA ALA A 27 0.65 32.50 3.97
C ALA A 27 0.57 32.94 2.49
N GLU A 28 -0.54 33.56 2.08
CA GLU A 28 -0.65 34.16 0.75
C GLU A 28 0.10 35.48 0.63
N GLU A 29 0.09 36.33 1.66
CA GLU A 29 0.87 37.57 1.72
C GLU A 29 2.36 37.27 1.57
N ALA A 30 2.90 36.31 2.34
CA ALA A 30 4.30 35.89 2.22
C ALA A 30 4.66 35.37 0.81
N ARG A 31 3.72 34.73 0.11
CA ARG A 31 3.90 34.28 -1.28
C ARG A 31 3.76 35.42 -2.30
N ARG A 32 2.94 36.44 -2.00
CA ARG A 32 2.84 37.66 -2.81
C ARG A 32 4.08 38.54 -2.66
N SER A 33 4.72 38.59 -1.48
CA SER A 33 5.99 39.31 -1.29
C SER A 33 7.07 38.83 -2.26
N ILE A 34 7.34 37.51 -2.31
CA ILE A 34 8.32 36.95 -3.27
C ILE A 34 7.90 37.20 -4.72
N MET A 35 6.61 37.06 -5.05
CA MET A 35 6.12 37.32 -6.41
C MET A 35 6.13 38.81 -6.79
N GLY A 36 6.14 39.73 -5.82
CA GLY A 36 6.21 41.17 -6.03
C GLY A 36 7.65 41.67 -6.14
N GLU A 37 8.55 41.20 -5.27
CA GLU A 37 9.99 41.48 -5.34
C GLU A 37 10.56 41.06 -6.72
N VAL A 38 10.14 39.92 -7.26
CA VAL A 38 10.55 39.43 -8.60
C VAL A 38 10.00 40.29 -9.77
N VAL A 39 9.12 41.26 -9.52
CA VAL A 39 8.59 42.19 -10.54
C VAL A 39 9.18 43.59 -10.38
N ASP A 40 9.24 44.14 -9.16
CA ASP A 40 9.81 45.48 -8.94
C ASP A 40 11.33 45.53 -9.17
N ASP A 41 12.05 44.41 -9.02
CA ASP A 41 13.50 44.30 -9.28
C ASP A 41 13.85 44.18 -10.79
N THR A 42 12.85 44.25 -11.68
CA THR A 42 13.08 44.41 -13.13
C THR A 42 12.99 45.87 -13.59
N GLY A 43 12.98 46.80 -12.63
CA GLY A 43 12.60 48.20 -12.81
C GLY A 43 13.55 49.26 -12.26
N ASN A 44 14.84 48.95 -12.03
CA ASN A 44 15.99 49.87 -12.20
C ASN A 44 17.36 49.19 -11.92
N ASP A 45 18.33 49.49 -12.79
CA ASP A 45 19.79 49.52 -12.57
C ASP A 45 20.70 48.27 -12.48
N ASP A 46 20.26 47.00 -12.43
CA ASP A 46 21.21 45.84 -12.42
C ASP A 46 20.89 44.67 -13.39
N LEU A 47 20.64 44.99 -14.67
CA LEU A 47 20.39 43.97 -15.70
C LEU A 47 21.66 43.23 -16.19
N GLU A 48 22.87 43.74 -15.90
CA GLU A 48 24.14 43.08 -16.28
C GLU A 48 24.67 42.10 -15.20
N GLU A 49 24.34 42.28 -13.92
CA GLU A 49 24.85 41.39 -12.86
C GLU A 49 24.02 40.08 -12.74
N LEU A 50 22.71 40.12 -13.00
CA LEU A 50 21.84 38.93 -13.03
C LEU A 50 22.10 37.97 -14.20
N GLY A 51 22.82 38.42 -15.24
CA GLY A 51 23.26 37.59 -16.37
C GLY A 51 24.63 36.95 -16.17
N MET A 52 25.37 37.34 -15.13
CA MET A 52 26.67 36.76 -14.82
C MET A 52 26.48 35.50 -13.98
N GLU A 53 26.73 34.35 -14.59
CA GLU A 53 26.86 33.06 -13.91
C GLU A 53 28.03 33.12 -12.91
N THR A 54 27.77 33.63 -11.70
CA THR A 54 28.78 33.69 -10.65
C THR A 54 29.34 32.30 -10.39
N THR A 55 30.63 32.21 -10.06
CA THR A 55 31.25 30.91 -9.79
C THR A 55 30.54 30.17 -8.65
N GLU A 56 29.93 30.87 -7.70
CA GLU A 56 29.09 30.27 -6.65
C GLU A 56 27.79 29.67 -7.21
N THR A 57 27.05 30.39 -8.06
CA THR A 57 25.81 29.85 -8.67
C THR A 57 26.10 28.66 -9.59
N LEU A 58 27.18 28.72 -10.37
CA LEU A 58 27.60 27.60 -11.24
C LEU A 58 28.07 26.39 -10.42
N LEU A 59 28.80 26.61 -9.31
CA LEU A 59 29.20 25.52 -8.40
C LEU A 59 28.01 24.91 -7.66
N LEU A 60 27.00 25.71 -7.30
CA LEU A 60 25.76 25.24 -6.71
C LEU A 60 24.97 24.39 -7.72
N GLU A 61 24.82 24.84 -8.96
CA GLU A 61 24.15 24.08 -10.03
C GLU A 61 24.91 22.77 -10.36
N ALA A 62 26.24 22.82 -10.46
CA ALA A 62 27.09 21.64 -10.66
C ALA A 62 27.04 20.65 -9.46
N ALA A 63 26.79 21.14 -8.24
CA ALA A 63 26.53 20.33 -7.06
C ALA A 63 25.08 19.82 -6.96
N GLY A 64 24.21 20.16 -7.93
CA GLY A 64 22.80 19.78 -7.95
C GLY A 64 21.92 20.54 -6.96
N ALA A 65 22.33 21.74 -6.54
CA ALA A 65 21.53 22.62 -5.70
C ALA A 65 20.51 23.42 -6.53
N GLU A 66 19.33 23.63 -5.94
CA GLU A 66 18.16 24.27 -6.55
C GLU A 66 18.41 25.75 -6.92
N GLN A 67 17.75 26.25 -7.97
CA GLN A 67 17.88 27.63 -8.45
C GLN A 67 17.55 28.67 -7.36
N SER A 68 18.11 29.88 -7.49
CA SER A 68 17.95 31.00 -6.52
C SER A 68 16.49 31.23 -6.07
N LYS A 69 15.54 31.15 -7.01
CA LYS A 69 14.09 31.29 -6.79
C LYS A 69 13.48 30.19 -5.91
N GLU A 70 13.93 28.95 -6.07
CA GLU A 70 13.44 27.82 -5.26
C GLU A 70 14.03 27.88 -3.84
N ARG A 71 15.26 28.40 -3.70
CA ARG A 71 15.88 28.73 -2.41
C ARG A 71 15.12 29.83 -1.66
N THR A 72 14.69 30.92 -2.30
CA THR A 72 13.85 31.96 -1.64
C THR A 72 12.47 31.45 -1.27
N ASP A 73 11.78 30.70 -2.14
CA ASP A 73 10.50 30.03 -1.82
C ASP A 73 10.66 29.08 -0.61
N ARG A 74 11.78 28.38 -0.51
CA ARG A 74 12.11 27.46 0.59
C ARG A 74 12.47 28.17 1.90
N GLN A 75 13.04 29.38 1.84
CA GLN A 75 13.37 30.17 3.02
C GLN A 75 12.17 30.94 3.57
N VAL A 76 11.36 31.56 2.71
CA VAL A 76 10.30 32.49 3.13
C VAL A 76 8.92 31.83 3.10
N VAL A 77 8.53 31.16 2.01
CA VAL A 77 7.17 30.60 1.86
C VAL A 77 6.99 29.24 2.54
N VAL A 78 7.98 28.34 2.48
CA VAL A 78 7.86 26.99 3.07
C VAL A 78 7.63 26.99 4.60
N PRO A 79 8.22 27.89 5.43
CA PRO A 79 7.87 28.01 6.83
C PRO A 79 6.40 28.37 7.06
N TRP A 80 5.84 29.35 6.32
CA TRP A 80 4.41 29.69 6.40
C TRP A 80 3.51 28.54 5.95
N MET A 81 3.90 27.80 4.91
CA MET A 81 3.16 26.59 4.51
C MET A 81 3.17 25.50 5.59
N LYS A 82 4.32 25.27 6.25
CA LYS A 82 4.44 24.32 7.37
C LYS A 82 3.62 24.78 8.58
N PHE A 83 3.66 26.06 8.91
CA PHE A 83 2.84 26.65 9.97
C PHE A 83 1.35 26.45 9.68
N MET A 84 0.88 26.75 8.47
CA MET A 84 -0.53 26.59 8.12
C MET A 84 -0.97 25.11 8.12
N TRP A 85 -0.11 24.19 7.69
CA TRP A 85 -0.33 22.75 7.88
C TRP A 85 -0.53 22.38 9.36
N GLU A 86 0.31 22.89 10.26
CA GLU A 86 0.19 22.65 11.69
C GLU A 86 -1.08 23.29 12.29
N VAL A 87 -1.48 24.47 11.82
CA VAL A 87 -2.77 25.08 12.18
C VAL A 87 -3.93 24.17 11.77
N PHE A 88 -3.96 23.65 10.53
CA PHE A 88 -5.00 22.70 10.11
C PHE A 88 -5.03 21.44 10.97
N ARG A 89 -3.87 20.85 11.30
CA ARG A 89 -3.76 19.67 12.17
C ARG A 89 -4.35 19.95 13.56
N VAL A 90 -3.88 21.00 14.22
CA VAL A 90 -4.31 21.40 15.57
C VAL A 90 -5.80 21.76 15.60
N VAL A 91 -6.29 22.47 14.58
CA VAL A 91 -7.71 22.81 14.46
C VAL A 91 -8.58 21.56 14.35
N LEU A 92 -8.24 20.61 13.48
CA LEU A 92 -8.97 19.35 13.34
C LEU A 92 -8.93 18.53 14.65
N ASP A 93 -7.81 18.54 15.38
CA ASP A 93 -7.70 17.94 16.72
C ASP A 93 -8.52 18.65 17.80
N ILE A 94 -8.77 19.96 17.66
CA ILE A 94 -9.62 20.74 18.56
C ILE A 94 -11.11 20.50 18.31
N VAL A 95 -11.55 20.40 17.05
CA VAL A 95 -12.99 20.32 16.72
C VAL A 95 -13.50 18.88 16.54
N LYS A 96 -12.63 17.86 16.51
CA LYS A 96 -13.05 16.46 16.41
C LYS A 96 -13.97 16.00 17.54
N PHE A 97 -14.81 15.02 17.18
CA PHE A 97 -15.74 14.27 18.02
C PHE A 97 -16.92 15.05 18.64
N HIS A 98 -16.97 16.38 18.55
CA HIS A 98 -18.06 17.17 19.12
C HIS A 98 -19.17 17.46 18.10
N SER A 99 -20.39 16.98 18.35
CA SER A 99 -21.53 17.07 17.41
C SER A 99 -21.82 18.49 16.90
N LYS A 100 -21.86 19.49 17.79
CA LYS A 100 -22.10 20.90 17.41
C LYS A 100 -20.96 21.56 16.60
N LEU A 101 -19.80 20.91 16.48
CA LEU A 101 -18.65 21.42 15.69
C LEU A 101 -18.40 20.58 14.43
N GLU A 102 -19.26 19.61 14.13
CA GLU A 102 -19.09 18.68 13.02
C GLU A 102 -18.99 19.42 11.66
N THR A 103 -19.87 20.39 11.41
CA THR A 103 -19.81 21.22 10.20
C THR A 103 -18.48 21.96 10.08
N CYS A 104 -17.97 22.53 11.18
CA CYS A 104 -16.67 23.18 11.21
C CYS A 104 -15.54 22.19 10.92
N TYR A 105 -15.55 20.98 11.53
CA TYR A 105 -14.58 19.93 11.24
C TYR A 105 -14.51 19.59 9.74
N HIS A 106 -15.67 19.42 9.10
CA HIS A 106 -15.75 19.12 7.67
C HIS A 106 -15.30 20.31 6.80
N ASP A 107 -15.66 21.55 7.14
CA ASP A 107 -15.20 22.75 6.44
C ASP A 107 -13.68 22.91 6.53
N MET A 108 -13.09 22.70 7.71
CA MET A 108 -11.63 22.79 7.91
C MET A 108 -10.90 21.69 7.14
N ALA A 109 -11.45 20.48 7.06
CA ALA A 109 -10.89 19.41 6.23
C ALA A 109 -10.96 19.76 4.72
N LYS A 110 -12.09 20.29 4.25
CA LYS A 110 -12.29 20.75 2.86
C LYS A 110 -11.29 21.88 2.50
N GLN A 111 -11.10 22.85 3.40
CA GLN A 111 -10.09 23.91 3.23
C GLN A 111 -8.66 23.37 3.24
N GLY A 112 -8.35 22.41 4.12
CA GLY A 112 -7.04 21.74 4.14
C GLY A 112 -6.72 21.01 2.83
N PHE A 113 -7.69 20.35 2.21
CA PHE A 113 -7.53 19.75 0.88
C PHE A 113 -7.28 20.80 -0.20
N ALA A 114 -8.07 21.89 -0.23
CA ALA A 114 -7.91 22.98 -1.18
C ALA A 114 -6.54 23.67 -1.04
N PHE A 115 -6.06 23.86 0.19
CA PHE A 115 -4.71 24.38 0.48
C PHE A 115 -3.62 23.44 -0.04
N CYS A 116 -3.70 22.14 0.27
CA CYS A 116 -2.72 21.17 -0.22
C CYS A 116 -2.71 21.08 -1.76
N GLN A 117 -3.88 21.24 -2.40
CA GLN A 117 -4.02 21.28 -3.85
C GLN A 117 -3.41 22.56 -4.46
N LYS A 118 -3.73 23.74 -3.91
CA LYS A 118 -3.24 25.04 -4.37
C LYS A 118 -1.71 25.17 -4.30
N HIS A 119 -1.09 24.49 -3.34
CA HIS A 119 0.35 24.55 -3.08
C HIS A 119 1.11 23.24 -3.38
N ASN A 120 0.48 22.27 -4.08
CA ASN A 120 1.07 20.97 -4.46
C ASN A 120 1.75 20.21 -3.29
N ARG A 121 1.17 20.26 -2.09
CA ARG A 121 1.75 19.68 -0.86
C ARG A 121 1.34 18.21 -0.66
N PHE A 122 1.96 17.32 -1.43
CA PHE A 122 1.66 15.88 -1.44
C PHE A 122 1.84 15.18 -0.08
N SER A 123 2.86 15.56 0.69
CA SER A 123 3.20 14.94 1.98
C SER A 123 2.21 15.32 3.09
N GLU A 124 1.85 16.59 3.17
CA GLU A 124 0.84 17.13 4.08
C GLU A 124 -0.55 16.56 3.74
N PHE A 125 -0.90 16.49 2.45
CA PHE A 125 -2.14 15.85 2.00
C PHE A 125 -2.25 14.39 2.47
N ARG A 126 -1.20 13.59 2.32
CA ARG A 126 -1.20 12.19 2.80
C ARG A 126 -1.39 12.13 4.32
N ARG A 127 -0.68 12.96 5.08
CA ARG A 127 -0.83 13.06 6.55
C ARG A 127 -2.24 13.49 6.96
N LEU A 128 -2.85 14.44 6.25
CA LEU A 128 -4.22 14.89 6.47
C LEU A 128 -5.20 13.72 6.32
N CYS A 129 -5.09 12.97 5.23
CA CYS A 129 -5.92 11.81 4.97
C CYS A 129 -5.79 10.74 6.08
N ASP A 130 -4.57 10.48 6.55
CA ASP A 130 -4.31 9.51 7.62
C ASP A 130 -4.85 9.98 8.99
N ILE A 131 -4.77 11.28 9.32
CA ILE A 131 -5.44 11.87 10.49
C ILE A 131 -6.96 11.69 10.40
N LEU A 132 -7.56 12.00 9.24
CA LEU A 132 -9.00 11.86 9.05
C LEU A 132 -9.47 10.40 9.12
N ARG A 133 -8.62 9.43 8.72
CA ARG A 133 -8.86 7.99 8.94
C ARG A 133 -8.80 7.61 10.41
N GLN A 134 -7.77 8.07 11.12
CA GLN A 134 -7.64 7.83 12.57
C GLN A 134 -8.88 8.34 13.32
N HIS A 135 -9.35 9.56 13.01
CA HIS A 135 -10.57 10.12 13.58
C HIS A 135 -11.82 9.29 13.27
N LEU A 136 -12.00 8.83 12.03
CA LEU A 136 -13.11 7.95 11.67
C LEU A 136 -13.01 6.58 12.39
N SER A 137 -11.82 6.01 12.49
CA SER A 137 -11.57 4.74 13.20
C SER A 137 -11.79 4.81 14.71
N TYR A 138 -11.76 6.02 15.28
CA TYR A 138 -12.12 6.25 16.68
C TYR A 138 -13.66 6.28 16.83
N LEU A 139 -14.37 6.95 15.93
CA LEU A 139 -15.83 7.03 15.92
C LEU A 139 -16.55 5.70 15.63
N THR A 140 -15.88 4.76 14.93
CA THR A 140 -16.43 3.41 14.69
C THR A 140 -16.22 2.43 15.84
N ARG A 141 -15.42 2.76 16.87
CA ARG A 141 -15.23 1.88 18.03
C ARG A 141 -16.46 1.87 18.94
N PRO A 142 -16.88 0.71 19.48
CA PRO A 142 -17.94 0.62 20.47
C PRO A 142 -17.43 1.05 21.86
N GLN A 143 -17.18 2.36 22.02
CA GLN A 143 -16.91 3.03 23.29
C GLN A 143 -18.20 3.69 23.82
N GLN A 144 -18.21 4.06 25.11
CA GLN A 144 -19.37 4.73 25.72
C GLN A 144 -19.59 6.09 25.06
N LYS A 145 -20.77 6.27 24.45
CA LYS A 145 -21.14 7.49 23.72
C LYS A 145 -21.66 8.53 24.69
N ASN A 146 -20.97 9.64 24.84
CA ASN A 146 -21.51 10.81 25.52
C ASN A 146 -22.56 11.48 24.64
N ALA A 147 -23.50 12.23 25.23
CA ALA A 147 -24.57 12.89 24.49
C ALA A 147 -24.06 13.93 23.45
N ASN A 148 -22.86 14.48 23.65
CA ASN A 148 -22.22 15.45 22.75
C ASN A 148 -21.33 14.81 21.67
N ASP A 149 -21.14 13.49 21.70
CA ASP A 149 -20.25 12.80 20.75
C ASP A 149 -20.92 12.65 19.36
N VAL A 150 -20.13 12.78 18.30
CA VAL A 150 -20.59 12.57 16.91
C VAL A 150 -21.08 11.13 16.71
N GLN A 151 -22.32 10.97 16.23
CA GLN A 151 -22.94 9.64 16.05
C GLN A 151 -23.14 9.28 14.58
N LEU A 152 -22.35 8.32 14.07
CA LEU A 152 -22.49 7.78 12.70
C LEU A 152 -23.84 7.09 12.40
N SER A 153 -24.74 6.94 13.39
CA SER A 153 -26.13 6.52 13.13
C SER A 153 -27.02 7.67 12.61
N ASN A 154 -26.58 8.93 12.71
CA ASN A 154 -27.29 10.05 12.08
C ASN A 154 -27.00 10.06 10.57
N PRO A 155 -28.03 10.00 9.69
CA PRO A 155 -27.81 10.06 8.25
C PRO A 155 -27.16 11.38 7.78
N GLU A 156 -27.38 12.50 8.45
CA GLU A 156 -26.77 13.79 8.08
C GLU A 156 -25.27 13.79 8.37
N THR A 157 -24.87 13.34 9.56
CA THR A 157 -23.46 13.13 9.92
C THR A 157 -22.75 12.24 8.90
N THR A 158 -23.33 11.08 8.58
CA THR A 158 -22.71 10.15 7.61
C THR A 158 -22.64 10.75 6.20
N GLN A 159 -23.61 11.58 5.80
CA GLN A 159 -23.54 12.35 4.55
C GLN A 159 -22.40 13.39 4.56
N ASN A 160 -22.17 14.10 5.67
CA ASN A 160 -21.05 15.06 5.78
C ASN A 160 -19.67 14.39 5.69
N PHE A 161 -19.51 13.22 6.33
CA PHE A 161 -18.31 12.38 6.19
C PHE A 161 -18.11 11.91 4.75
N LEU A 162 -19.17 11.46 4.08
CA LEU A 162 -19.12 11.06 2.67
C LEU A 162 -18.72 12.22 1.76
N GLU A 163 -19.37 13.39 1.86
CA GLU A 163 -19.03 14.58 1.07
C GLU A 163 -17.56 15.00 1.25
N THR A 164 -17.03 14.90 2.48
CA THR A 164 -15.61 15.17 2.76
C THR A 164 -14.69 14.14 2.10
N ARG A 165 -15.05 12.85 2.11
CA ARG A 165 -14.28 11.78 1.47
C ARG A 165 -14.35 11.82 -0.05
N PHE A 166 -15.47 12.23 -0.63
CA PHE A 166 -15.57 12.44 -2.08
C PHE A 166 -14.65 13.59 -2.54
N LEU A 167 -14.57 14.69 -1.78
CA LEU A 167 -13.58 15.74 -2.07
C LEU A 167 -12.14 15.23 -1.88
N GLN A 168 -11.85 14.47 -0.82
CA GLN A 168 -10.56 13.82 -0.61
C GLN A 168 -10.15 12.96 -1.82
N LEU A 169 -11.08 12.17 -2.39
CA LEU A 169 -10.84 11.37 -3.58
C LEU A 169 -10.56 12.25 -4.81
N GLN A 170 -11.35 13.31 -5.03
CA GLN A 170 -11.14 14.25 -6.12
C GLN A 170 -9.76 14.93 -6.03
N THR A 171 -9.39 15.43 -4.84
CA THR A 171 -8.06 16.04 -4.62
C THR A 171 -6.93 15.02 -4.77
N SER A 172 -7.12 13.77 -4.34
CA SER A 172 -6.14 12.68 -4.55
C SER A 172 -5.86 12.43 -6.03
N VAL A 173 -6.91 12.44 -6.86
CA VAL A 173 -6.82 12.24 -8.31
C VAL A 173 -6.15 13.44 -8.99
N VAL A 174 -6.49 14.68 -8.61
CA VAL A 174 -5.83 15.88 -9.17
C VAL A 174 -4.35 15.93 -8.78
N LEU A 175 -4.01 15.59 -7.54
CA LEU A 175 -2.62 15.44 -7.07
C LEU A 175 -1.93 14.16 -7.58
N ARG A 176 -2.57 13.37 -8.48
CA ARG A 176 -2.06 12.11 -9.05
C ARG A 176 -1.56 11.09 -8.01
N ASN A 177 -2.07 11.16 -6.77
CA ASN A 177 -1.72 10.25 -5.69
C ASN A 177 -2.65 9.03 -5.70
N TRP A 178 -2.44 8.15 -6.69
CA TRP A 178 -3.32 7.00 -6.97
C TRP A 178 -3.44 6.01 -5.81
N GLN A 179 -2.38 5.84 -5.02
CA GLN A 179 -2.41 5.02 -3.80
C GLN A 179 -3.39 5.60 -2.77
N GLU A 180 -3.32 6.90 -2.51
CA GLU A 180 -4.24 7.57 -1.59
C GLU A 180 -5.68 7.61 -2.11
N ALA A 181 -5.86 7.78 -3.42
CA ALA A 181 -7.17 7.68 -4.06
C ALA A 181 -7.81 6.30 -3.80
N TYR A 182 -7.05 5.21 -3.97
CA TYR A 182 -7.52 3.85 -3.70
C TYR A 182 -7.89 3.63 -2.22
N ARG A 183 -7.05 4.08 -1.27
CA ARG A 183 -7.38 4.03 0.17
C ARG A 183 -8.66 4.82 0.49
N THR A 184 -8.83 6.00 -0.12
CA THR A 184 -10.02 6.84 0.06
C THR A 184 -11.28 6.17 -0.50
N ILE A 185 -11.16 5.40 -1.59
CA ILE A 185 -12.28 4.61 -2.14
C ILE A 185 -12.72 3.51 -1.14
N GLU A 186 -11.78 2.84 -0.47
CA GLU A 186 -12.11 1.88 0.60
C GLU A 186 -12.79 2.57 1.80
N ASP A 187 -12.32 3.76 2.21
CA ASP A 187 -12.97 4.58 3.24
C ASP A 187 -14.41 4.98 2.86
N ILE A 188 -14.64 5.37 1.60
CA ILE A 188 -15.98 5.70 1.07
C ILE A 188 -16.87 4.46 1.09
N HIS A 189 -16.36 3.31 0.63
CA HIS A 189 -17.13 2.07 0.61
C HIS A 189 -17.56 1.67 2.03
N MET A 190 -16.65 1.72 3.01
CA MET A 190 -16.95 1.49 4.42
C MET A 190 -18.08 2.41 4.93
N LEU A 191 -18.01 3.71 4.63
CA LEU A 191 -19.04 4.68 5.03
C LEU A 191 -20.38 4.40 4.35
N ILE A 192 -20.41 3.99 3.08
CA ILE A 192 -21.62 3.59 2.37
C ILE A 192 -22.23 2.33 3.02
N SER A 193 -21.42 1.34 3.42
CA SER A 193 -21.90 0.15 4.14
C SER A 193 -22.45 0.45 5.53
N LEU A 194 -21.98 1.53 6.19
CA LEU A 194 -22.51 2.01 7.46
C LEU A 194 -23.75 2.92 7.30
N ALA A 195 -23.95 3.50 6.11
CA ALA A 195 -25.02 4.45 5.85
C ALA A 195 -26.39 3.76 5.71
N LYS A 196 -27.37 4.19 6.52
CA LYS A 196 -28.77 3.74 6.41
C LYS A 196 -29.52 4.33 5.20
N LYS A 197 -29.02 5.42 4.63
CA LYS A 197 -29.58 6.09 3.45
C LYS A 197 -28.52 6.12 2.35
N MET A 198 -28.94 5.90 1.10
CA MET A 198 -28.05 5.95 -0.05
C MET A 198 -27.59 7.40 -0.31
N PRO A 199 -26.32 7.65 -0.69
CA PRO A 199 -25.82 9.00 -0.92
C PRO A 199 -26.49 9.68 -2.12
N LYS A 200 -26.40 11.02 -2.18
CA LYS A 200 -26.96 11.84 -3.28
C LYS A 200 -26.48 11.36 -4.66
N ALA A 201 -27.42 11.27 -5.60
CA ALA A 201 -27.23 10.92 -7.02
C ALA A 201 -25.99 11.58 -7.66
N GLN A 202 -25.93 12.91 -7.63
CA GLN A 202 -24.87 13.72 -8.25
C GLN A 202 -23.48 13.36 -7.68
N THR A 203 -23.38 13.20 -6.36
CA THR A 203 -22.13 12.87 -5.68
C THR A 203 -21.68 11.44 -6.01
N MET A 204 -22.62 10.50 -6.16
CA MET A 204 -22.32 9.15 -6.65
C MET A 204 -21.87 9.14 -8.11
N GLY A 205 -22.37 10.06 -8.95
CA GLY A 205 -21.88 10.25 -10.32
C GLY A 205 -20.40 10.64 -10.36
N ILE A 206 -20.03 11.68 -9.60
CA ILE A 206 -18.62 12.13 -9.44
C ILE A 206 -17.75 11.00 -8.88
N TYR A 207 -18.25 10.23 -7.91
CA TYR A 207 -17.54 9.07 -7.36
C TYR A 207 -17.22 8.03 -8.44
N TYR A 208 -18.21 7.59 -9.22
CA TYR A 208 -17.97 6.62 -10.28
C TYR A 208 -17.06 7.18 -11.37
N GLU A 209 -17.17 8.46 -11.71
CA GLU A 209 -16.24 9.14 -12.64
C GLU A 209 -14.78 9.04 -12.13
N ARG A 210 -14.50 9.44 -10.88
CA ARG A 210 -13.15 9.32 -10.29
C ARG A 210 -12.70 7.86 -10.16
N LEU A 211 -13.62 6.94 -9.86
CA LEU A 211 -13.33 5.51 -9.79
C LEU A 211 -12.91 4.93 -11.16
N THR A 212 -13.54 5.38 -12.26
CA THR A 212 -13.09 4.98 -13.62
C THR A 212 -11.67 5.44 -13.90
N GLN A 213 -11.28 6.65 -13.47
CA GLN A 213 -9.93 7.20 -13.63
C GLN A 213 -8.90 6.39 -12.81
N VAL A 214 -9.22 6.03 -11.56
CA VAL A 214 -8.34 5.19 -10.70
C VAL A 214 -8.16 3.78 -11.26
N PHE A 215 -9.22 3.13 -11.74
CA PHE A 215 -9.10 1.80 -12.35
C PHE A 215 -8.37 1.83 -13.71
N TRP A 216 -8.48 2.93 -14.47
CA TRP A 216 -7.72 3.12 -15.70
C TRP A 216 -6.21 3.24 -15.43
N MET A 217 -5.82 4.15 -14.53
CA MET A 217 -4.40 4.38 -14.20
C MET A 217 -3.73 3.18 -13.54
N SER A 218 -4.50 2.34 -12.84
CA SER A 218 -4.03 1.05 -12.29
C SER A 218 -4.10 -0.12 -13.28
N LYS A 219 -4.45 0.12 -14.56
CA LYS A 219 -4.59 -0.88 -15.64
C LYS A 219 -5.59 -2.01 -15.35
N ASN A 220 -6.53 -1.79 -14.44
CA ASN A 220 -7.57 -2.75 -14.06
C ASN A 220 -8.81 -2.57 -14.97
N TYR A 221 -8.65 -2.83 -16.27
CA TYR A 221 -9.66 -2.57 -17.30
C TYR A 221 -11.04 -3.21 -17.01
N LEU A 222 -11.05 -4.41 -16.40
CA LEU A 222 -12.27 -5.09 -15.99
C LEU A 222 -13.13 -4.25 -15.03
N TYR A 223 -12.53 -3.69 -13.98
CA TYR A 223 -13.24 -2.87 -13.00
C TYR A 223 -13.50 -1.45 -13.50
N HIS A 224 -12.64 -0.93 -14.39
CA HIS A 224 -12.91 0.29 -15.13
C HIS A 224 -14.21 0.18 -15.96
N ALA A 225 -14.38 -0.90 -16.72
CA ALA A 225 -15.60 -1.15 -17.50
C ALA A 225 -16.86 -1.30 -16.61
N HIS A 226 -16.74 -1.99 -15.47
CA HIS A 226 -17.83 -2.08 -14.49
C HIS A 226 -18.14 -0.73 -13.81
N ALA A 227 -17.14 0.11 -13.55
CA ALA A 227 -17.34 1.46 -13.04
C ALA A 227 -18.06 2.37 -14.06
N LEU A 228 -17.69 2.28 -15.35
CA LEU A 228 -18.41 2.95 -16.44
C LEU A 228 -19.85 2.46 -16.54
N TYR A 229 -20.10 1.16 -16.36
CA TYR A 229 -21.45 0.60 -16.38
C TYR A 229 -22.33 1.11 -15.23
N LYS A 230 -21.75 1.27 -14.03
CA LYS A 230 -22.42 1.89 -12.88
C LYS A 230 -22.71 3.37 -13.16
N LEU A 231 -21.75 4.11 -13.71
CA LEU A 231 -21.90 5.52 -14.10
C LEU A 231 -23.00 5.72 -15.16
N TYR A 232 -22.97 4.94 -16.25
CA TYR A 232 -23.99 4.94 -17.30
C TYR A 232 -25.38 4.59 -16.76
N SER A 233 -25.47 3.52 -15.95
CA SER A 233 -26.73 3.10 -15.30
C SER A 233 -27.28 4.15 -14.33
N LEU A 234 -26.42 4.95 -13.70
CA LEU A 234 -26.82 6.04 -12.80
C LEU A 234 -27.32 7.25 -13.60
N ASN A 235 -26.54 7.68 -14.61
CA ASN A 235 -26.87 8.82 -15.46
C ASN A 235 -28.21 8.63 -16.18
N ILE A 236 -28.45 7.48 -16.82
CA ILE A 236 -29.74 7.21 -17.50
C ILE A 236 -30.93 7.21 -16.52
N LYS A 237 -30.75 6.76 -15.27
CA LYS A 237 -31.84 6.69 -14.30
C LYS A 237 -32.16 8.03 -13.62
N GLN A 238 -31.19 8.94 -13.52
CA GLN A 238 -31.28 10.11 -12.63
C GLN A 238 -31.03 11.45 -13.34
N ASN A 239 -30.28 11.48 -14.44
CA ASN A 239 -30.04 12.69 -15.23
C ASN A 239 -31.08 12.81 -16.36
N LYS A 240 -32.21 13.46 -16.06
CA LYS A 240 -33.29 13.71 -17.05
C LYS A 240 -32.91 14.73 -18.14
N SER A 241 -31.81 15.46 -17.95
CA SER A 241 -31.26 16.47 -18.88
C SER A 241 -30.10 15.93 -19.74
N LEU A 242 -29.85 14.62 -19.71
CA LEU A 242 -28.77 14.00 -20.48
C LEU A 242 -29.05 14.08 -21.99
N SER A 243 -28.10 14.59 -22.78
CA SER A 243 -28.21 14.60 -24.24
C SER A 243 -28.14 13.18 -24.82
N ALA A 244 -28.87 12.94 -25.91
CA ALA A 244 -28.79 11.67 -26.65
C ALA A 244 -27.37 11.39 -27.16
N GLU A 245 -26.61 12.43 -27.50
CA GLU A 245 -25.23 12.32 -27.95
C GLU A 245 -24.27 11.96 -26.79
N GLU A 246 -24.47 12.55 -25.61
CA GLU A 246 -23.71 12.20 -24.40
C GLU A 246 -24.01 10.76 -23.96
N ALA A 247 -25.27 10.32 -24.07
CA ALA A 247 -25.66 8.94 -23.82
C ALA A 247 -25.00 7.97 -24.82
N LYS A 248 -24.98 8.32 -26.13
CA LYS A 248 -24.30 7.55 -27.18
C LYS A 248 -22.79 7.46 -26.95
N ASN A 249 -22.15 8.56 -26.55
CA ASN A 249 -20.72 8.60 -26.24
C ASN A 249 -20.39 7.78 -24.98
N MET A 250 -21.22 7.84 -23.93
CA MET A 250 -21.04 6.99 -22.74
C MET A 250 -21.29 5.50 -23.03
N ALA A 251 -22.30 5.15 -23.83
CA ALA A 251 -22.55 3.78 -24.27
C ALA A 251 -21.38 3.22 -25.08
N THR A 252 -20.87 4.01 -26.04
CA THR A 252 -19.72 3.65 -26.88
C THR A 252 -18.46 3.48 -26.04
N ARG A 253 -18.19 4.39 -25.10
CA ARG A 253 -17.07 4.28 -24.16
C ARG A 253 -17.15 3.03 -23.29
N LEU A 254 -18.36 2.70 -22.79
CA LEU A 254 -18.59 1.47 -22.03
C LEU A 254 -18.32 0.22 -22.88
N LEU A 255 -18.79 0.19 -24.12
CA LEU A 255 -18.57 -0.93 -25.04
C LEU A 255 -17.09 -1.10 -25.39
N LEU A 256 -16.38 0.00 -25.69
CA LEU A 256 -14.93 -0.05 -25.89
C LEU A 256 -14.22 -0.54 -24.64
N ALA A 257 -14.60 -0.06 -23.45
CA ALA A 257 -14.01 -0.50 -22.19
C ALA A 257 -14.23 -2.00 -21.92
N SER A 258 -15.40 -2.58 -22.24
CA SER A 258 -15.67 -4.01 -22.07
C SER A 258 -14.98 -4.89 -23.12
N LEU A 259 -14.83 -4.39 -24.35
CA LEU A 259 -14.01 -5.02 -25.39
C LEU A 259 -12.51 -4.94 -25.02
N CYS A 260 -12.05 -3.84 -24.43
CA CYS A 260 -10.68 -3.60 -23.99
C CYS A 260 -10.29 -4.30 -22.67
N VAL A 261 -11.12 -5.21 -22.14
CA VAL A 261 -10.73 -6.06 -21.01
C VAL A 261 -9.89 -7.23 -21.52
N PRO A 262 -8.61 -7.38 -21.09
CA PRO A 262 -7.79 -8.51 -21.50
C PRO A 262 -8.42 -9.84 -21.04
N PRO A 263 -8.32 -10.91 -21.85
CA PRO A 263 -8.88 -12.22 -21.48
C PRO A 263 -8.07 -12.93 -20.38
N PHE A 264 -6.92 -12.38 -20.00
CA PHE A 264 -6.03 -12.87 -18.94
C PHE A 264 -5.64 -11.75 -17.98
N ASP A 265 -5.41 -12.09 -16.70
CA ASP A 265 -4.93 -11.12 -15.71
C ASP A 265 -3.40 -11.12 -15.65
N ALA A 266 -2.78 -10.12 -16.30
CA ALA A 266 -1.33 -9.93 -16.28
C ALA A 266 -0.76 -9.77 -14.86
N HIS A 267 -1.54 -9.24 -13.90
CA HIS A 267 -1.10 -9.16 -12.51
C HIS A 267 -1.05 -10.54 -11.84
N SER A 268 -1.93 -11.48 -12.20
CA SER A 268 -1.89 -12.85 -11.67
C SER A 268 -0.58 -13.55 -12.02
N ALA A 269 -0.06 -13.33 -13.23
CA ALA A 269 1.20 -13.91 -13.68
C ALA A 269 2.40 -13.33 -12.92
N VAL A 270 2.42 -12.00 -12.71
CA VAL A 270 3.45 -11.33 -11.90
C VAL A 270 3.39 -11.78 -10.43
N LEU A 271 2.19 -11.96 -9.88
CA LEU A 271 2.02 -12.40 -8.49
C LEU A 271 2.55 -13.83 -8.29
N ALA A 272 2.25 -14.74 -9.23
CA ALA A 272 2.72 -16.12 -9.23
C ALA A 272 4.26 -16.21 -9.28
N ASP A 273 4.91 -15.41 -10.12
CA ASP A 273 6.38 -15.30 -10.15
C ASP A 273 6.94 -14.80 -8.80
N SER A 274 6.35 -13.74 -8.25
CA SER A 274 6.87 -13.04 -7.07
C SER A 274 6.82 -13.84 -5.77
N ILE A 275 5.84 -14.74 -5.65
CA ILE A 275 5.60 -15.57 -4.46
C ILE A 275 6.31 -16.94 -4.57
N GLY A 276 6.74 -17.31 -5.78
CA GLY A 276 7.54 -18.50 -6.05
C GLY A 276 6.75 -19.81 -6.06
N LEU A 277 7.30 -20.80 -6.77
CA LEU A 277 6.60 -22.04 -7.11
C LEU A 277 6.08 -22.84 -5.90
N ASN A 278 6.76 -22.73 -4.75
CA ASN A 278 6.39 -23.44 -3.51
C ASN A 278 5.16 -22.87 -2.78
N HIS A 279 4.71 -21.66 -3.13
CA HIS A 279 3.57 -20.97 -2.49
C HIS A 279 2.51 -20.52 -3.52
N ALA A 280 2.43 -21.18 -4.68
CA ALA A 280 1.51 -20.83 -5.76
C ALA A 280 0.01 -20.78 -5.34
N GLY A 281 -0.37 -21.55 -4.30
CA GLY A 281 -1.71 -21.49 -3.71
C GLY A 281 -2.03 -20.18 -2.99
N ASP A 282 -1.03 -19.58 -2.33
CA ASP A 282 -1.17 -18.31 -1.61
C ASP A 282 -1.28 -17.15 -2.62
N ALA A 283 -0.53 -17.19 -3.71
CA ALA A 283 -0.64 -16.23 -4.82
C ALA A 283 -2.06 -16.22 -5.43
N ALA A 284 -2.63 -17.41 -5.68
CA ALA A 284 -4.01 -17.52 -6.17
C ALA A 284 -5.04 -16.98 -5.16
N GLY A 285 -4.84 -17.27 -3.86
CA GLY A 285 -5.68 -16.78 -2.78
C GLY A 285 -5.63 -15.25 -2.62
N GLU A 286 -4.44 -14.65 -2.69
CA GLU A 286 -4.27 -13.20 -2.61
C GLU A 286 -4.87 -12.50 -3.83
N ASN A 287 -4.69 -13.03 -5.04
CA ASN A 287 -5.31 -12.45 -6.23
C ASN A 287 -6.85 -12.53 -6.16
N ALA A 288 -7.41 -13.68 -5.73
CA ALA A 288 -8.85 -13.80 -5.50
C ALA A 288 -9.37 -12.79 -4.45
N ALA A 289 -8.62 -12.58 -3.36
CA ALA A 289 -8.95 -11.58 -2.34
C ALA A 289 -8.86 -10.13 -2.88
N ARG A 290 -7.88 -9.82 -3.73
CA ARG A 290 -7.76 -8.55 -4.46
C ARG A 290 -9.00 -8.29 -5.33
N HIS A 291 -9.39 -9.27 -6.13
CA HIS A 291 -10.58 -9.20 -6.98
C HIS A 291 -11.88 -9.07 -6.17
N ALA A 292 -11.99 -9.74 -5.02
CA ALA A 292 -13.12 -9.59 -4.11
C ALA A 292 -13.20 -8.16 -3.51
N ARG A 293 -12.08 -7.57 -3.08
CA ARG A 293 -12.04 -6.17 -2.59
C ARG A 293 -12.46 -5.17 -3.67
N MET A 294 -11.93 -5.30 -4.88
CA MET A 294 -12.29 -4.43 -6.02
C MET A 294 -13.76 -4.57 -6.45
N ALA A 295 -14.32 -5.79 -6.37
CA ALA A 295 -15.73 -6.03 -6.64
C ALA A 295 -16.64 -5.41 -5.56
N ALA A 296 -16.28 -5.55 -4.29
CA ALA A 296 -17.02 -4.96 -3.16
C ALA A 296 -17.12 -3.43 -3.27
N ILE A 297 -16.04 -2.74 -3.63
CA ILE A 297 -15.99 -1.29 -3.88
C ILE A 297 -17.08 -0.80 -4.87
N LEU A 298 -17.42 -1.62 -5.86
CA LEU A 298 -18.46 -1.36 -6.88
C LEU A 298 -19.85 -1.87 -6.46
N GLY A 299 -19.98 -2.45 -5.27
CA GLY A 299 -21.22 -3.04 -4.74
C GLY A 299 -21.55 -4.42 -5.30
N TYR A 300 -20.56 -5.20 -5.75
CA TYR A 300 -20.73 -6.61 -6.13
C TYR A 300 -20.32 -7.53 -4.97
N SER A 301 -21.10 -8.58 -4.71
CA SER A 301 -20.80 -9.59 -3.67
C SER A 301 -19.81 -10.65 -4.15
N THR A 302 -19.76 -10.92 -5.45
CA THR A 302 -18.85 -11.85 -6.11
C THR A 302 -17.85 -11.08 -6.98
N PRO A 303 -16.65 -11.64 -7.26
CA PRO A 303 -15.75 -11.09 -8.27
C PRO A 303 -16.47 -10.89 -9.61
N ALA A 304 -16.38 -9.68 -10.15
CA ALA A 304 -17.00 -9.32 -11.41
C ALA A 304 -16.34 -10.06 -12.59
N LEU A 305 -17.13 -10.44 -13.61
CA LEU A 305 -16.64 -11.15 -14.79
C LEU A 305 -16.92 -10.36 -16.08
N ARG A 306 -16.06 -10.52 -17.08
CA ARG A 306 -16.25 -9.88 -18.40
C ARG A 306 -17.50 -10.41 -19.10
N SER A 307 -17.78 -11.71 -19.02
CA SER A 307 -18.97 -12.34 -19.60
C SER A 307 -20.26 -11.72 -19.06
N THR A 308 -20.41 -11.65 -17.73
CA THR A 308 -21.60 -11.06 -17.09
C THR A 308 -21.81 -9.60 -17.48
N LEU A 309 -20.73 -8.83 -17.71
CA LEU A 309 -20.84 -7.45 -18.20
C LEU A 309 -21.33 -7.38 -19.66
N MET A 310 -20.84 -8.27 -20.53
CA MET A 310 -21.28 -8.33 -21.92
C MET A 310 -22.73 -8.81 -22.03
N ASP A 311 -23.16 -9.75 -21.18
CA ASP A 311 -24.55 -10.19 -21.07
C ASP A 311 -25.47 -9.07 -20.57
N ASP A 312 -25.06 -8.32 -19.53
CA ASP A 312 -25.75 -7.11 -19.06
C ASP A 312 -25.89 -6.04 -20.16
N ILE A 313 -24.83 -5.81 -20.94
CA ILE A 313 -24.81 -4.87 -22.08
C ILE A 313 -25.80 -5.29 -23.17
N ARG A 314 -25.87 -6.58 -23.49
CA ARG A 314 -26.83 -7.16 -24.45
C ARG A 314 -28.26 -7.09 -23.92
N GLN A 315 -28.51 -7.54 -22.69
CA GLN A 315 -29.84 -7.57 -22.06
C GLN A 315 -30.45 -6.16 -21.94
N LYS A 316 -29.63 -5.16 -21.62
CA LYS A 316 -30.05 -3.75 -21.53
C LYS A 316 -30.04 -3.00 -22.87
N LYS A 317 -29.85 -3.68 -23.99
CA LYS A 317 -29.84 -3.10 -25.35
C LYS A 317 -28.86 -1.93 -25.53
N ILE A 318 -27.77 -1.89 -24.76
CA ILE A 318 -26.79 -0.79 -24.82
C ILE A 318 -26.09 -0.76 -26.20
N LEU A 319 -25.97 -1.93 -26.85
CA LEU A 319 -25.47 -2.08 -28.22
C LEU A 319 -26.32 -1.35 -29.28
N GLU A 320 -27.60 -1.07 -29.01
CA GLU A 320 -28.48 -0.32 -29.92
C GLU A 320 -28.21 1.20 -29.85
N VAL A 321 -27.59 1.67 -28.75
CA VAL A 321 -27.32 3.09 -28.46
C VAL A 321 -25.90 3.52 -28.88
N CYS A 322 -24.98 2.57 -29.12
CA CYS A 322 -23.58 2.85 -29.46
C CYS A 322 -23.40 3.43 -30.88
N HIS A 323 -22.23 4.03 -31.15
CA HIS A 323 -21.78 4.32 -32.51
C HIS A 323 -21.60 3.03 -33.31
N ASP A 324 -22.08 3.01 -34.56
CA ASP A 324 -22.16 1.78 -35.37
C ASP A 324 -20.76 1.28 -35.78
N GLU A 325 -19.81 2.20 -35.95
CA GLU A 325 -18.39 1.96 -36.20
C GLU A 325 -17.76 1.07 -35.10
N VAL A 326 -18.17 1.28 -33.85
CA VAL A 326 -17.69 0.52 -32.67
C VAL A 326 -18.52 -0.74 -32.44
N LYS A 327 -19.82 -0.70 -32.72
CA LYS A 327 -20.74 -1.85 -32.62
C LYS A 327 -20.29 -3.03 -33.50
N VAL A 328 -19.71 -2.73 -34.66
CA VAL A 328 -19.12 -3.72 -35.59
C VAL A 328 -17.92 -4.47 -34.98
N LEU A 329 -17.24 -3.94 -33.95
CA LEU A 329 -16.14 -4.64 -33.27
C LEU A 329 -16.58 -5.90 -32.51
N VAL A 330 -17.82 -5.95 -32.01
CA VAL A 330 -18.32 -7.07 -31.20
C VAL A 330 -18.33 -8.38 -32.01
N PRO A 331 -18.98 -8.48 -33.19
CA PRO A 331 -18.93 -9.70 -33.98
C PRO A 331 -17.50 -10.01 -34.46
N ILE A 332 -16.71 -9.01 -34.86
CA ILE A 332 -15.33 -9.16 -35.33
C ILE A 332 -14.42 -9.80 -34.27
N LEU A 333 -14.54 -9.42 -32.99
CA LEU A 333 -13.63 -9.86 -31.92
C LEU A 333 -14.16 -11.04 -31.09
N GLU A 334 -15.48 -11.31 -31.09
CA GLU A 334 -16.09 -12.33 -30.23
C GLU A 334 -16.77 -13.49 -30.97
N VAL A 335 -17.23 -13.30 -32.22
CA VAL A 335 -18.13 -14.26 -32.89
C VAL A 335 -17.51 -14.82 -34.17
N GLU A 336 -16.94 -13.96 -35.01
CA GLU A 336 -16.49 -14.32 -36.35
C GLU A 336 -15.00 -14.70 -36.34
N MET A 337 -14.67 -15.86 -36.92
CA MET A 337 -13.28 -16.33 -37.04
C MET A 337 -12.77 -16.16 -38.49
N GLU A 338 -12.42 -14.93 -38.86
CA GLU A 338 -11.78 -14.58 -40.14
C GLU A 338 -10.38 -13.96 -39.92
N PRO A 339 -9.39 -14.69 -39.38
CA PRO A 339 -8.12 -14.10 -38.93
C PRO A 339 -7.37 -13.32 -40.03
N LEU A 340 -7.43 -13.78 -41.28
CA LEU A 340 -6.77 -13.12 -42.42
C LEU A 340 -7.39 -11.77 -42.81
N LYS A 341 -8.69 -11.57 -42.56
CA LYS A 341 -9.41 -10.32 -42.88
C LYS A 341 -9.53 -9.38 -41.67
N LEU A 342 -9.15 -9.85 -40.48
CA LEU A 342 -9.32 -9.13 -39.22
C LEU A 342 -8.76 -7.71 -39.28
N SER A 343 -7.53 -7.53 -39.79
CA SER A 343 -6.88 -6.23 -39.88
C SER A 343 -7.58 -5.26 -40.84
N GLN A 344 -8.09 -5.74 -41.97
CA GLN A 344 -8.83 -4.92 -42.93
C GLN A 344 -10.13 -4.40 -42.32
N ARG A 345 -10.85 -5.26 -41.56
CA ARG A 345 -12.13 -4.92 -40.93
C ARG A 345 -11.97 -4.08 -39.65
N LEU A 346 -10.82 -4.18 -38.98
CA LEU A 346 -10.52 -3.45 -37.75
C LEU A 346 -10.05 -2.01 -37.98
N LYS A 347 -9.37 -1.72 -39.10
CA LYS A 347 -8.81 -0.39 -39.41
C LYS A 347 -9.81 0.77 -39.30
N PRO A 348 -11.00 0.75 -39.94
CA PRO A 348 -11.93 1.88 -39.88
C PRO A 348 -12.41 2.18 -38.45
N ALA A 349 -12.60 1.14 -37.63
CA ALA A 349 -12.99 1.29 -36.23
C ALA A 349 -11.85 1.82 -35.36
N LEU A 350 -10.60 1.42 -35.61
CA LEU A 350 -9.43 2.01 -34.92
C LEU A 350 -9.22 3.48 -35.27
N GLU A 351 -9.39 3.85 -36.54
CA GLU A 351 -9.30 5.24 -37.01
C GLU A 351 -10.39 6.13 -36.38
N PHE A 352 -11.63 5.62 -36.28
CA PHE A 352 -12.73 6.29 -35.58
C PHE A 352 -12.49 6.43 -34.06
N VAL A 353 -11.90 5.42 -33.42
CA VAL A 353 -11.56 5.49 -31.99
C VAL A 353 -10.42 6.49 -31.75
N ALA A 354 -9.42 6.54 -32.63
CA ALA A 354 -8.28 7.45 -32.53
C ALA A 354 -8.63 8.92 -32.81
N SER A 355 -9.60 9.20 -33.70
CA SER A 355 -10.03 10.58 -34.02
C SER A 355 -10.84 11.24 -32.90
N ASN A 356 -11.47 10.46 -32.03
CA ASN A 356 -12.29 10.94 -30.92
C ASN A 356 -11.44 11.08 -29.64
N PRO A 357 -11.20 12.30 -29.10
CA PRO A 357 -10.27 12.49 -27.97
C PRO A 357 -10.69 11.79 -26.67
N VAL A 358 -11.99 11.53 -26.48
CA VAL A 358 -12.53 10.79 -25.32
C VAL A 358 -12.37 9.27 -25.47
N LEU A 359 -12.18 8.78 -26.70
CA LEU A 359 -12.08 7.36 -27.04
C LEU A 359 -10.64 6.94 -27.39
N ALA A 360 -9.77 7.89 -27.77
CA ALA A 360 -8.39 7.65 -28.19
C ALA A 360 -7.57 6.84 -27.17
N ASP A 361 -7.83 7.03 -25.87
CA ASP A 361 -7.29 6.24 -24.75
C ASP A 361 -7.44 4.71 -24.93
N TYR A 362 -8.51 4.25 -25.59
CA TYR A 362 -8.79 2.83 -25.80
C TYR A 362 -8.07 2.23 -27.02
N THR A 363 -7.46 3.04 -27.88
CA THR A 363 -6.80 2.59 -29.11
C THR A 363 -5.73 1.52 -28.84
N GLU A 364 -4.83 1.79 -27.87
CA GLU A 364 -3.71 0.90 -27.53
C GLU A 364 -4.16 -0.42 -26.84
N PRO A 365 -5.04 -0.40 -25.81
CA PRO A 365 -5.64 -1.63 -25.29
C PRO A 365 -6.39 -2.45 -26.35
N LEU A 366 -7.11 -1.78 -27.26
CA LEU A 366 -7.88 -2.44 -28.32
C LEU A 366 -6.97 -3.16 -29.32
N LYS A 367 -5.87 -2.53 -29.76
CA LYS A 367 -4.83 -3.17 -30.60
C LYS A 367 -4.30 -4.45 -29.95
N ARG A 368 -3.91 -4.41 -28.67
CA ARG A 368 -3.38 -5.58 -27.94
C ARG A 368 -4.38 -6.74 -27.89
N ILE A 369 -5.66 -6.45 -27.67
CA ILE A 369 -6.69 -7.48 -27.61
C ILE A 369 -7.03 -8.02 -29.00
N ALA A 370 -6.99 -7.19 -30.04
CA ALA A 370 -7.08 -7.65 -31.42
C ALA A 370 -5.90 -8.56 -31.80
N VAL A 371 -4.67 -8.23 -31.38
CA VAL A 371 -3.49 -9.11 -31.53
C VAL A 371 -3.68 -10.43 -30.80
N PHE A 372 -4.12 -10.41 -29.53
CA PHE A 372 -4.40 -11.64 -28.78
C PHE A 372 -5.42 -12.52 -29.51
N ARG A 373 -6.54 -11.94 -29.94
CA ARG A 373 -7.60 -12.67 -30.66
C ARG A 373 -7.11 -13.18 -32.02
N LEU A 374 -6.28 -12.42 -32.72
CA LEU A 374 -5.66 -12.85 -33.96
C LEU A 374 -4.80 -14.10 -33.74
N LEU A 375 -3.91 -14.08 -32.74
CA LEU A 375 -3.04 -15.21 -32.41
C LEU A 375 -3.85 -16.42 -31.92
N GLU A 376 -4.90 -16.20 -31.13
CA GLU A 376 -5.84 -17.25 -30.68
C GLU A 376 -6.59 -17.90 -31.86
N GLN A 377 -7.01 -17.11 -32.85
CA GLN A 377 -7.68 -17.63 -34.05
C GLN A 377 -6.69 -18.33 -34.99
N LEU A 378 -5.48 -17.78 -35.18
CA LEU A 378 -4.43 -18.38 -36.00
C LEU A 378 -3.97 -19.73 -35.41
N GLY A 379 -3.76 -19.83 -34.09
CA GLY A 379 -3.38 -21.08 -33.43
C GLY A 379 -4.44 -22.18 -33.43
N LYS A 380 -5.70 -21.87 -33.81
CA LYS A 380 -6.75 -22.87 -34.05
C LYS A 380 -6.73 -23.45 -35.48
N VAL A 381 -6.03 -22.79 -36.41
CA VAL A 381 -6.03 -23.10 -37.85
C VAL A 381 -4.64 -23.52 -38.35
N TYR A 382 -3.56 -22.96 -37.78
CA TYR A 382 -2.18 -23.15 -38.20
C TYR A 382 -1.32 -23.69 -37.05
N ASN A 383 -0.46 -24.67 -37.34
CA ASN A 383 0.54 -25.17 -36.39
C ASN A 383 1.83 -24.33 -36.41
N VAL A 384 2.22 -23.82 -37.58
CA VAL A 384 3.44 -23.00 -37.76
C VAL A 384 3.14 -21.89 -38.76
N MET A 385 3.60 -20.67 -38.49
CA MET A 385 3.45 -19.51 -39.38
C MET A 385 4.69 -18.61 -39.31
N LYS A 386 5.15 -18.07 -40.43
CA LYS A 386 6.29 -17.13 -40.44
C LYS A 386 5.92 -15.81 -39.78
N VAL A 387 6.85 -15.22 -39.02
CA VAL A 387 6.65 -13.90 -38.37
C VAL A 387 6.38 -12.83 -39.43
N SER A 388 7.05 -12.89 -40.59
CA SER A 388 6.79 -12.02 -41.75
C SER A 388 5.32 -12.04 -42.21
N GLU A 389 4.67 -13.20 -42.23
CA GLU A 389 3.26 -13.31 -42.64
C GLU A 389 2.32 -12.87 -41.52
N VAL A 390 2.65 -13.14 -40.26
CA VAL A 390 1.91 -12.61 -39.11
C VAL A 390 1.94 -11.08 -39.10
N GLY A 391 3.08 -10.46 -39.41
CA GLY A 391 3.20 -9.01 -39.56
C GLY A 391 2.32 -8.42 -40.67
N LYS A 392 2.21 -9.10 -41.83
CA LYS A 392 1.28 -8.69 -42.91
C LYS A 392 -0.18 -8.80 -42.47
N VAL A 393 -0.56 -9.90 -41.82
CA VAL A 393 -1.92 -10.10 -41.33
C VAL A 393 -2.25 -9.10 -40.20
N ALA A 394 -1.29 -8.78 -39.34
CA ALA A 394 -1.41 -7.82 -38.25
C ALA A 394 -1.08 -6.36 -38.64
N SER A 395 -1.38 -5.93 -39.88
CA SER A 395 -1.03 -4.60 -40.45
C SER A 395 -1.61 -3.35 -39.76
N PHE A 396 -2.14 -3.47 -38.55
CA PHE A 396 -2.59 -2.39 -37.66
C PHE A 396 -1.66 -2.17 -36.44
N THR A 397 -0.59 -2.96 -36.32
CA THR A 397 0.31 -3.00 -35.15
C THR A 397 1.74 -3.38 -35.59
N THR A 398 2.76 -2.99 -34.83
CA THR A 398 4.16 -3.36 -35.15
C THR A 398 4.47 -4.81 -34.78
N VAL A 399 5.43 -5.44 -35.46
CA VAL A 399 5.82 -6.85 -35.18
C VAL A 399 6.31 -7.01 -33.72
N ALA A 400 7.05 -6.03 -33.20
CA ALA A 400 7.52 -6.02 -31.81
C ALA A 400 6.37 -5.94 -30.78
N GLU A 401 5.30 -5.21 -31.08
CA GLU A 401 4.09 -5.19 -30.25
C GLU A 401 3.30 -6.52 -30.32
N VAL A 402 3.29 -7.17 -31.49
CA VAL A 402 2.71 -8.51 -31.65
C VAL A 402 3.44 -9.52 -30.79
N GLU A 403 4.77 -9.57 -30.91
CA GLU A 403 5.64 -10.44 -30.12
C GLU A 403 5.50 -10.18 -28.62
N ARG A 404 5.57 -8.92 -28.19
CA ARG A 404 5.38 -8.53 -26.79
C ARG A 404 4.02 -8.99 -26.25
N THR A 405 2.94 -8.80 -27.00
CA THR A 405 1.60 -9.20 -26.57
C THR A 405 1.47 -10.72 -26.49
N ALA A 406 2.10 -11.45 -27.42
CA ALA A 406 2.19 -12.91 -27.38
C ALA A 406 2.96 -13.41 -26.14
N LEU A 407 4.10 -12.78 -25.80
CA LEU A 407 4.89 -13.11 -24.61
C LEU A 407 4.15 -12.79 -23.31
N GLU A 408 3.44 -11.65 -23.24
CA GLU A 408 2.57 -11.31 -22.10
C GLU A 408 1.45 -12.36 -21.92
N ALA A 409 0.86 -12.85 -23.01
CA ALA A 409 -0.18 -13.90 -23.00
C ALA A 409 0.36 -15.32 -22.70
N LEU A 410 1.56 -15.64 -23.17
CA LEU A 410 2.29 -16.88 -22.89
C LEU A 410 2.65 -16.97 -21.41
N LYS A 411 3.18 -15.87 -20.84
CA LYS A 411 3.50 -15.76 -19.42
C LYS A 411 2.25 -15.91 -18.53
N ALA A 412 1.09 -15.44 -18.99
CA ALA A 412 -0.19 -15.66 -18.33
C ALA A 412 -0.81 -17.05 -18.60
N GLY A 413 -0.11 -17.96 -19.28
CA GLY A 413 -0.58 -19.33 -19.57
C GLY A 413 -1.82 -19.39 -20.46
N SER A 414 -2.15 -18.31 -21.17
CA SER A 414 -3.41 -18.14 -21.91
C SER A 414 -3.28 -18.41 -23.41
N LEU A 415 -2.06 -18.37 -23.94
CA LEU A 415 -1.70 -18.87 -25.28
C LEU A 415 -0.48 -19.77 -25.15
N SER A 416 -0.48 -20.90 -25.87
CA SER A 416 0.67 -21.81 -25.95
C SER A 416 1.37 -21.60 -27.29
N ILE A 417 2.40 -20.76 -27.28
CA ILE A 417 3.12 -20.28 -28.46
C ILE A 417 4.63 -20.38 -28.19
N ARG A 418 5.40 -20.88 -29.16
CA ARG A 418 6.86 -20.79 -29.19
C ARG A 418 7.32 -19.91 -30.35
N PHE A 419 8.35 -19.11 -30.08
CA PHE A 419 9.06 -18.34 -31.10
C PHE A 419 10.35 -19.07 -31.46
N ASP A 420 10.56 -19.25 -32.76
CA ASP A 420 11.82 -19.74 -33.33
C ASP A 420 12.42 -18.63 -34.21
N HIS A 421 13.38 -17.92 -33.65
CA HIS A 421 14.07 -16.82 -34.33
C HIS A 421 15.12 -17.32 -35.35
N GLN A 422 15.49 -18.60 -35.34
CA GLN A 422 16.41 -19.15 -36.33
C GLN A 422 15.71 -19.33 -37.69
N TYR A 423 14.44 -19.71 -37.68
CA TYR A 423 13.61 -19.88 -38.89
C TYR A 423 12.56 -18.77 -39.09
N ASP A 424 12.60 -17.72 -38.26
CA ASP A 424 11.64 -16.60 -38.22
C ASP A 424 10.17 -17.06 -38.22
N CYS A 425 9.84 -17.99 -37.33
CA CYS A 425 8.50 -18.59 -37.26
C CYS A 425 7.91 -18.70 -35.86
N ILE A 426 6.59 -18.58 -35.81
CA ILE A 426 5.74 -18.79 -34.65
C ILE A 426 5.18 -20.21 -34.75
N ILE A 427 5.45 -21.01 -33.72
CA ILE A 427 4.94 -22.38 -33.56
C ILE A 427 3.79 -22.32 -32.55
N PHE A 428 2.59 -22.63 -33.00
CA PHE A 428 1.41 -22.73 -32.13
C PHE A 428 1.36 -24.13 -31.52
N GLU A 429 1.48 -24.22 -30.21
CA GLU A 429 1.49 -25.51 -29.53
C GLU A 429 0.08 -26.04 -29.32
N SER A 430 -0.17 -27.24 -29.84
CA SER A 430 -1.45 -27.91 -29.62
C SER A 430 -1.50 -28.47 -28.21
N SER A 431 -2.31 -27.85 -27.34
CA SER A 431 -2.50 -28.23 -25.93
C SER A 431 -3.21 -29.59 -25.73
N LEU A 432 -3.32 -30.44 -26.76
CA LEU A 432 -4.01 -31.73 -26.77
C LEU A 432 -3.53 -32.69 -25.67
N PHE A 433 -2.25 -32.64 -25.32
CA PHE A 433 -1.64 -33.46 -24.26
C PHE A 433 -1.70 -32.82 -22.86
N SER A 434 -2.34 -31.67 -22.70
CA SER A 434 -2.59 -31.10 -21.36
C SER A 434 -3.66 -31.91 -20.63
N THR A 435 -3.57 -31.97 -19.31
CA THR A 435 -4.53 -32.69 -18.45
C THR A 435 -5.96 -32.15 -18.59
N SER A 436 -6.11 -30.84 -18.85
CA SER A 436 -7.41 -30.20 -19.12
C SER A 436 -7.98 -30.59 -20.47
N ALA A 437 -7.20 -30.50 -21.56
CA ALA A 437 -7.67 -30.88 -22.88
C ALA A 437 -8.02 -32.37 -22.97
N MET A 438 -7.20 -33.27 -22.41
CA MET A 438 -7.52 -34.70 -22.37
C MET A 438 -8.82 -34.99 -21.60
N LYS A 439 -9.05 -34.30 -20.47
CA LYS A 439 -10.31 -34.42 -19.70
C LYS A 439 -11.52 -33.94 -20.52
N GLU A 440 -11.37 -32.84 -21.25
CA GLU A 440 -12.42 -32.33 -22.12
C GLU A 440 -12.70 -33.25 -23.31
N GLN A 441 -11.66 -33.80 -23.95
CA GLN A 441 -11.79 -34.79 -25.02
C GLN A 441 -12.52 -36.05 -24.55
N LEU A 442 -12.17 -36.58 -23.37
CA LEU A 442 -12.88 -37.72 -22.76
C LEU A 442 -14.35 -37.40 -22.44
N MET A 443 -14.64 -36.20 -21.93
CA MET A 443 -16.01 -35.77 -21.67
C MET A 443 -16.80 -35.58 -22.98
N ASN A 444 -16.17 -35.06 -24.03
CA ASN A 444 -16.79 -34.89 -25.34
C ASN A 444 -17.00 -36.23 -26.05
N LEU A 445 -16.10 -37.19 -25.90
CA LEU A 445 -16.28 -38.57 -26.34
C LEU A 445 -17.47 -39.21 -25.61
N GLY A 446 -17.54 -39.08 -24.28
CA GLY A 446 -18.68 -39.58 -23.49
C GLY A 446 -20.02 -39.00 -23.94
N LYS A 447 -20.11 -37.67 -24.10
CA LYS A 447 -21.32 -37.00 -24.61
C LYS A 447 -21.70 -37.46 -26.03
N ARG A 448 -20.73 -37.57 -26.95
CA ARG A 448 -20.96 -38.02 -28.33
C ARG A 448 -21.40 -39.48 -28.37
N LEU A 449 -20.81 -40.34 -27.54
CA LEU A 449 -21.19 -41.74 -27.38
C LEU A 449 -22.61 -41.88 -26.80
N GLU A 450 -22.99 -41.04 -25.83
CA GLU A 450 -24.34 -41.01 -25.26
C GLU A 450 -25.40 -40.56 -26.29
N VAL A 451 -25.09 -39.56 -27.12
CA VAL A 451 -25.96 -39.15 -28.23
C VAL A 451 -26.08 -40.26 -29.27
N ALA A 452 -24.96 -40.88 -29.65
CA ALA A 452 -24.95 -41.98 -30.61
C ALA A 452 -25.73 -43.21 -30.10
N SER A 453 -25.57 -43.61 -28.84
CA SER A 453 -26.27 -44.76 -28.26
C SER A 453 -27.79 -44.53 -28.18
N LYS A 454 -28.22 -43.31 -27.86
CA LYS A 454 -29.64 -42.89 -27.90
C LYS A 454 -30.20 -42.91 -29.32
N MET A 455 -29.44 -42.47 -30.33
CA MET A 455 -29.86 -42.48 -31.73
C MET A 455 -29.96 -43.89 -32.30
N TRP A 456 -29.01 -44.78 -31.99
CA TRP A 456 -28.91 -46.09 -32.63
C TRP A 456 -29.85 -47.15 -32.08
N LYS A 457 -30.51 -46.91 -30.93
CA LYS A 457 -31.50 -47.82 -30.29
C LYS A 457 -31.12 -49.31 -30.35
N LEU A 458 -29.85 -49.65 -30.07
CA LEU A 458 -29.42 -51.05 -30.16
C LEU A 458 -30.28 -51.92 -29.24
N PRO A 459 -30.64 -53.16 -29.61
CA PRO A 459 -31.53 -54.02 -28.82
C PRO A 459 -31.10 -54.20 -27.36
N SER A 460 -29.78 -54.21 -27.10
CA SER A 460 -29.22 -54.27 -25.75
C SER A 460 -29.58 -53.05 -24.88
N PHE A 461 -29.68 -51.85 -25.45
CA PHE A 461 -30.09 -50.63 -24.72
C PHE A 461 -31.61 -50.50 -24.60
N ALA A 462 -32.39 -51.00 -25.57
CA ALA A 462 -33.84 -51.06 -25.45
C ALA A 462 -34.26 -51.97 -24.27
N ASN A 463 -33.61 -53.12 -24.13
CA ASN A 463 -33.80 -54.01 -22.97
C ASN A 463 -33.36 -53.34 -21.66
N ALA A 464 -32.24 -52.60 -21.67
CA ALA A 464 -31.77 -51.86 -20.49
C ALA A 464 -32.72 -50.70 -20.09
N GLU A 465 -33.43 -50.07 -21.03
CA GLU A 465 -34.41 -49.02 -20.71
C GLU A 465 -35.69 -49.61 -20.09
N VAL A 466 -36.14 -50.79 -20.56
CA VAL A 466 -37.21 -51.56 -19.91
C VAL A 466 -36.78 -52.04 -18.53
N GLU A 467 -35.55 -52.53 -18.37
CA GLU A 467 -35.01 -52.93 -17.06
C GLU A 467 -34.88 -51.74 -16.10
N LEU A 468 -34.46 -50.57 -16.60
CA LEU A 468 -34.40 -49.33 -15.83
C LEU A 468 -35.80 -48.85 -15.41
N GLN A 469 -36.81 -48.97 -16.28
CA GLN A 469 -38.21 -48.70 -15.94
C GLN A 469 -38.73 -49.67 -14.87
N ALA A 470 -38.41 -50.96 -14.98
CA ALA A 470 -38.77 -51.98 -13.98
C ALA A 470 -38.08 -51.73 -12.62
N ARG A 471 -36.79 -51.35 -12.62
CA ARG A 471 -36.07 -50.96 -11.40
C ARG A 471 -36.65 -49.68 -10.79
N ARG A 472 -37.04 -48.69 -11.60
CA ARG A 472 -37.71 -47.47 -11.14
C ARG A 472 -39.09 -47.76 -10.55
N SER A 473 -39.91 -48.60 -11.18
CA SER A 473 -41.24 -48.95 -10.65
C SER A 473 -41.12 -49.77 -9.35
N ALA A 474 -40.18 -50.71 -9.27
CA ALA A 474 -39.88 -51.45 -8.04
C ALA A 474 -39.41 -50.52 -6.92
N ALA A 475 -38.50 -49.57 -7.19
CA ALA A 475 -38.05 -48.59 -6.20
C ALA A 475 -39.20 -47.68 -5.71
N ILE A 476 -40.10 -47.24 -6.61
CA ILE A 476 -41.29 -46.45 -6.26
C ILE A 476 -42.27 -47.28 -5.41
N GLN A 477 -42.46 -48.57 -5.72
CA GLN A 477 -43.29 -49.47 -4.93
C GLN A 477 -42.70 -49.71 -3.53
N MET A 478 -41.39 -49.93 -3.43
CA MET A 478 -40.68 -50.07 -2.15
C MET A 478 -40.77 -48.80 -1.31
N ALA A 479 -40.56 -47.62 -1.91
CA ALA A 479 -40.72 -46.34 -1.23
C ALA A 479 -42.17 -46.11 -0.74
N ARG A 480 -43.18 -46.48 -1.54
CA ARG A 480 -44.60 -46.41 -1.12
C ARG A 480 -44.90 -47.36 0.05
N ALA A 481 -44.36 -48.57 0.02
CA ALA A 481 -44.53 -49.55 1.10
C ALA A 481 -43.87 -49.09 2.41
N MET A 482 -42.68 -48.48 2.32
CA MET A 482 -41.93 -47.96 3.48
C MET A 482 -42.41 -46.59 3.96
N SER A 483 -43.15 -45.82 3.14
CA SER A 483 -43.57 -44.46 3.49
C SER A 483 -44.41 -44.39 4.77
N ALA A 484 -45.26 -45.38 5.03
CA ALA A 484 -46.08 -45.42 6.25
C ALA A 484 -45.22 -45.70 7.50
N THR A 485 -44.27 -46.64 7.41
CA THR A 485 -43.38 -46.97 8.53
C THR A 485 -42.37 -45.85 8.81
N GLU A 486 -41.83 -45.20 7.77
CA GLU A 486 -40.97 -44.03 7.93
C GLU A 486 -41.72 -42.83 8.53
N GLN A 487 -42.98 -42.62 8.16
CA GLN A 487 -43.81 -41.56 8.74
C GLN A 487 -44.05 -41.80 10.23
N ASP A 488 -44.38 -43.03 10.63
CA ASP A 488 -44.52 -43.42 12.04
C ASP A 488 -43.20 -43.28 12.82
N GLU A 489 -42.06 -43.69 12.25
CA GLU A 489 -40.76 -43.48 12.88
C GLU A 489 -40.43 -41.99 13.04
N ASN A 490 -40.73 -41.18 12.04
CA ASN A 490 -40.46 -39.74 12.08
C ASN A 490 -41.37 -39.01 13.09
N LEU A 491 -42.63 -39.44 13.25
CA LEU A 491 -43.51 -38.98 14.32
C LEU A 491 -42.97 -39.37 15.71
N ARG A 492 -42.52 -40.63 15.89
CA ARG A 492 -41.88 -41.07 17.14
C ARG A 492 -40.60 -40.28 17.44
N ARG A 493 -39.75 -40.03 16.43
CA ARG A 493 -38.55 -39.19 16.56
C ARG A 493 -38.92 -37.75 16.94
N LYS A 494 -39.95 -37.16 16.33
CA LYS A 494 -40.45 -35.82 16.69
C LYS A 494 -40.84 -35.75 18.17
N ASN A 495 -41.62 -36.72 18.66
CA ASN A 495 -42.04 -36.75 20.07
C ASN A 495 -40.84 -36.88 21.03
N ILE A 496 -39.83 -37.70 20.68
CA ILE A 496 -38.59 -37.82 21.47
C ILE A 496 -37.77 -36.51 21.47
N ILE A 497 -37.75 -35.78 20.35
CA ILE A 497 -37.08 -34.48 20.24
C ILE A 497 -37.82 -33.41 21.06
N GLU A 498 -39.15 -33.37 21.01
CA GLU A 498 -39.97 -32.45 21.82
C GLU A 498 -39.79 -32.72 23.32
N LEU A 499 -39.84 -33.99 23.76
CA LEU A 499 -39.58 -34.37 25.15
C LEU A 499 -38.20 -33.91 25.64
N ARG A 500 -37.14 -34.17 24.86
CA ARG A 500 -35.77 -33.73 25.18
C ARG A 500 -35.63 -32.21 25.20
N LYS A 501 -36.35 -31.50 24.33
CA LYS A 501 -36.36 -30.03 24.30
C LYS A 501 -37.02 -29.48 25.57
N GLU A 502 -38.14 -30.04 26.00
CA GLU A 502 -38.78 -29.68 27.27
C GLU A 502 -37.89 -29.96 28.49
N GLU A 503 -37.21 -31.11 28.54
CA GLU A 503 -36.27 -31.42 29.61
C GLU A 503 -35.11 -30.42 29.65
N GLN A 504 -34.55 -30.07 28.49
CA GLN A 504 -33.47 -29.10 28.37
C GLN A 504 -33.94 -27.67 28.75
N GLU A 505 -35.16 -27.29 28.37
CA GLU A 505 -35.78 -26.02 28.76
C GLU A 505 -36.01 -25.97 30.28
N ARG A 506 -36.60 -27.02 30.89
CA ARG A 506 -36.74 -27.15 32.34
C ARG A 506 -35.41 -27.07 33.08
N GLN A 507 -34.37 -27.76 32.61
CA GLN A 507 -33.02 -27.68 33.20
C GLN A 507 -32.43 -26.27 33.07
N SER A 508 -32.61 -25.61 31.93
CA SER A 508 -32.11 -24.24 31.72
C SER A 508 -32.82 -23.23 32.63
N HIS A 509 -34.14 -23.33 32.78
CA HIS A 509 -34.95 -22.48 33.65
C HIS A 509 -34.63 -22.71 35.13
N ALA A 510 -34.45 -23.97 35.55
CA ALA A 510 -34.01 -24.29 36.91
C ALA A 510 -32.61 -23.72 37.21
N ALA A 511 -31.66 -23.82 36.27
CA ALA A 511 -30.33 -23.25 36.41
C ALA A 511 -30.34 -21.71 36.42
N GLU A 512 -31.25 -21.08 35.68
CA GLU A 512 -31.44 -19.63 35.69
C GLU A 512 -32.05 -19.13 37.00
N MET A 513 -33.08 -19.81 37.52
CA MET A 513 -33.65 -19.54 38.85
C MET A 513 -32.61 -19.71 39.97
N GLN A 514 -31.77 -20.76 39.92
CA GLN A 514 -30.66 -20.94 40.86
C GLN A 514 -29.62 -19.81 40.77
N ARG A 515 -29.30 -19.32 39.57
CA ARG A 515 -28.41 -18.16 39.39
C ARG A 515 -29.02 -16.88 39.94
N GLN A 516 -30.30 -16.62 39.69
CA GLN A 516 -31.00 -15.45 40.23
C GLN A 516 -31.06 -15.51 41.77
N ALA A 517 -31.36 -16.68 42.35
CA ALA A 517 -31.34 -16.89 43.80
C ALA A 517 -29.94 -16.70 44.40
N ALA A 518 -28.88 -17.18 43.74
CA ALA A 518 -27.50 -16.96 44.18
C ALA A 518 -27.08 -15.48 44.11
N ILE A 519 -27.51 -14.74 43.09
CA ILE A 519 -27.28 -13.28 42.98
C ILE A 519 -28.07 -12.53 44.06
N ALA A 520 -29.33 -12.92 44.32
CA ALA A 520 -30.15 -12.33 45.36
C ALA A 520 -29.57 -12.58 46.76
N LYS A 521 -29.07 -13.79 47.03
CA LYS A 521 -28.38 -14.11 48.28
C LYS A 521 -27.13 -13.26 48.46
N LYS A 522 -26.24 -13.19 47.44
CA LYS A 522 -25.05 -12.31 47.51
C LYS A 522 -25.41 -10.85 47.81
N LYS A 523 -26.45 -10.31 47.16
CA LYS A 523 -26.91 -8.94 47.45
C LYS A 523 -27.41 -8.75 48.89
N ARG A 524 -28.01 -9.77 49.52
CA ARG A 524 -28.39 -9.73 50.95
C ARG A 524 -27.15 -9.83 51.84
N ASP A 525 -26.28 -10.80 51.58
CA ASP A 525 -25.02 -10.99 52.32
C ASP A 525 -24.14 -9.72 52.27
N ASP A 526 -24.06 -9.03 51.12
CA ASP A 526 -23.33 -7.78 50.95
C ASP A 526 -24.01 -6.60 51.67
N TYR A 527 -25.35 -6.51 51.65
CA TYR A 527 -26.12 -5.47 52.36
C TYR A 527 -26.05 -5.61 53.89
N GLU A 528 -26.11 -6.85 54.40
CA GLU A 528 -25.92 -7.14 55.82
C GLU A 528 -24.50 -6.78 56.27
N ARG A 529 -23.48 -7.04 55.43
CA ARG A 529 -22.09 -6.62 55.70
C ARG A 529 -21.90 -5.10 55.69
N THR A 530 -22.57 -4.35 54.81
CA THR A 530 -22.51 -2.88 54.85
C THR A 530 -23.16 -2.33 56.11
N ARG A 531 -24.35 -2.85 56.49
CA ARG A 531 -25.02 -2.47 57.73
C ARG A 531 -24.18 -2.78 58.97
N GLN A 532 -23.55 -3.96 59.04
CA GLN A 532 -22.67 -4.34 60.17
C GLN A 532 -21.45 -3.42 60.30
N ARG A 533 -20.89 -2.95 59.17
CA ARG A 533 -19.79 -1.96 59.18
C ARG A 533 -20.26 -0.60 59.66
N GLU A 534 -21.42 -0.13 59.21
CA GLU A 534 -22.01 1.14 59.66
C GLU A 534 -22.33 1.11 61.17
N GLU A 535 -22.90 0.01 61.67
CA GLU A 535 -23.15 -0.17 63.11
C GLU A 535 -21.85 -0.39 63.93
N GLN A 536 -20.75 -0.86 63.33
CA GLN A 536 -19.44 -0.90 63.99
C GLN A 536 -18.82 0.50 64.04
N GLU A 537 -18.80 1.23 62.93
CA GLU A 537 -18.29 2.61 62.89
C GLU A 537 -19.06 3.55 63.83
N GLN A 538 -20.38 3.40 63.98
CA GLN A 538 -21.15 4.17 64.95
C GLN A 538 -20.74 3.84 66.39
N ARG A 539 -20.63 2.55 66.74
CA ARG A 539 -20.20 2.10 68.08
C ARG A 539 -18.76 2.51 68.41
N ASP A 540 -17.87 2.56 67.42
CA ASP A 540 -16.49 2.98 67.64
C ASP A 540 -16.35 4.51 67.73
N ARG A 541 -17.18 5.28 67.01
CA ARG A 541 -17.31 6.74 67.20
C ARG A 541 -17.92 7.10 68.56
N GLU A 542 -18.90 6.33 69.05
CA GLU A 542 -19.42 6.49 70.42
C GLU A 542 -18.36 6.15 71.47
N ARG A 543 -17.63 5.03 71.32
CA ARG A 543 -16.51 4.68 72.22
C ARG A 543 -15.38 5.70 72.22
N GLN A 544 -15.14 6.40 71.12
CA GLN A 544 -14.18 7.51 71.08
C GLN A 544 -14.71 8.72 71.85
N ARG A 545 -15.98 9.10 71.65
CA ARG A 545 -16.61 10.21 72.38
C ARG A 545 -16.70 9.96 73.89
N THR A 546 -17.05 8.74 74.33
CA THR A 546 -17.10 8.44 75.76
C THR A 546 -15.70 8.45 76.38
N LYS A 547 -14.68 7.95 75.69
CA LYS A 547 -13.29 8.04 76.17
C LYS A 547 -12.77 9.47 76.23
N GLU A 548 -13.09 10.31 75.25
CA GLU A 548 -12.74 11.74 75.26
C GLU A 548 -13.44 12.48 76.41
N GLN A 549 -14.69 12.11 76.74
CA GLN A 549 -15.43 12.66 77.89
C GLN A 549 -14.90 12.14 79.24
N GLU A 550 -14.61 10.84 79.37
CA GLU A 550 -14.00 10.24 80.57
C GLU A 550 -12.59 10.79 80.83
N GLU A 551 -11.78 11.02 79.80
CA GLU A 551 -10.43 11.57 79.95
C GLU A 551 -10.45 13.07 80.29
N GLN A 552 -11.49 13.81 79.88
CA GLN A 552 -11.73 15.18 80.35
C GLN A 552 -12.25 15.23 81.79
N GLN A 553 -13.19 14.35 82.17
CA GLN A 553 -13.72 14.29 83.53
C GLN A 553 -12.69 13.78 84.56
N ARG A 554 -11.89 12.76 84.21
CA ARG A 554 -10.75 12.29 85.05
C ARG A 554 -9.62 13.32 85.21
N ARG A 555 -9.59 14.38 84.40
CA ARG A 555 -8.65 15.52 84.56
C ARG A 555 -9.24 16.69 85.35
N GLN A 556 -10.52 16.67 85.70
CA GLN A 556 -11.19 17.76 86.45
C GLN A 556 -11.73 17.34 87.82
N LEU A 557 -11.92 16.04 88.09
CA LEU A 557 -12.35 15.53 89.40
C LEU A 557 -11.29 14.62 90.02
N GLY A 558 -10.22 15.28 90.47
CA GLY A 558 -9.18 14.71 91.33
C GLY A 558 -9.28 15.26 92.76
N ALA A 559 -10.47 15.29 93.33
CA ALA A 559 -10.74 15.63 94.74
C ALA A 559 -12.01 14.93 95.24
N ASP A 560 -11.88 14.33 96.43
CA ASP A 560 -12.90 14.02 97.44
C ASP A 560 -14.04 13.02 97.13
N GLN A 561 -13.80 11.79 97.63
CA GLN A 561 -14.62 10.95 98.53
C GLN A 561 -16.17 10.94 98.52
N GLU A 562 -16.67 9.68 98.56
CA GLU A 562 -17.75 9.13 99.40
C GLU A 562 -19.25 9.17 99.00
N ALA A 563 -19.84 7.97 99.15
CA ALA A 563 -21.18 7.62 99.64
C ALA A 563 -22.46 7.82 98.78
N ASP A 564 -22.92 6.68 98.25
CA ASP A 564 -24.25 6.06 98.45
C ASP A 564 -25.60 6.74 98.05
N GLN A 565 -26.26 6.03 97.12
CA GLN A 565 -27.66 5.54 97.18
C GLN A 565 -28.85 6.52 97.21
N ALA A 566 -29.62 6.53 96.11
CA ALA A 566 -31.05 6.15 96.10
C ALA A 566 -31.65 6.17 94.68
N ALA A 567 -31.97 4.99 94.11
CA ALA A 567 -32.96 4.77 93.03
C ALA A 567 -33.12 3.26 92.73
N GLU A 568 -33.72 2.50 93.64
CA GLU A 568 -34.25 1.17 93.32
C GLU A 568 -35.49 1.28 92.41
N GLU A 569 -35.92 0.14 91.83
CA GLU A 569 -37.02 -0.05 90.85
C GLU A 569 -36.66 0.02 89.36
N HIS A 570 -35.91 -0.98 88.83
CA HIS A 570 -36.16 -1.51 87.45
C HIS A 570 -35.45 -2.82 87.01
N GLU A 571 -34.53 -3.42 87.79
CA GLU A 571 -33.64 -4.49 87.27
C GLU A 571 -34.25 -5.90 87.08
N ASP A 572 -35.25 -6.31 87.87
CA ASP A 572 -35.73 -7.71 87.97
C ASP A 572 -36.37 -8.31 86.69
N SER A 573 -36.74 -7.48 85.70
CA SER A 573 -37.36 -7.94 84.46
C SER A 573 -36.32 -8.31 83.38
N PHE A 574 -35.23 -7.56 83.30
CA PHE A 574 -34.20 -7.77 82.28
C PHE A 574 -33.35 -9.00 82.57
N GLU A 575 -33.05 -9.28 83.84
CA GLU A 575 -32.16 -10.40 84.20
C GLU A 575 -32.78 -11.77 83.86
N LYS A 576 -34.11 -11.93 84.04
CA LYS A 576 -34.83 -13.14 83.63
C LYS A 576 -34.83 -13.34 82.11
N GLN A 577 -34.99 -12.29 81.31
CA GLN A 577 -34.93 -12.40 79.85
C GLN A 577 -33.52 -12.69 79.34
N ARG A 578 -32.47 -12.13 79.98
CA ARG A 578 -31.07 -12.46 79.66
C ARG A 578 -30.76 -13.92 79.92
N ILE A 579 -31.13 -14.46 81.08
CA ILE A 579 -30.89 -15.87 81.44
C ILE A 579 -31.62 -16.84 80.49
N GLN A 580 -32.81 -16.48 80.01
CA GLN A 580 -33.56 -17.29 79.03
C GLN A 580 -32.85 -17.31 77.67
N LEU A 581 -32.47 -16.13 77.15
CA LEU A 581 -31.76 -15.98 75.87
C LEU A 581 -30.34 -16.55 75.87
N GLU A 582 -29.66 -16.54 77.02
CA GLU A 582 -28.35 -17.19 77.16
C GLU A 582 -28.48 -18.72 77.10
N LYS A 583 -29.50 -19.31 77.73
CA LYS A 583 -29.75 -20.76 77.65
C LYS A 583 -30.11 -21.22 76.23
N GLU A 584 -30.99 -20.50 75.54
CA GLU A 584 -31.34 -20.81 74.14
C GLU A 584 -30.11 -20.74 73.23
N LYS A 585 -29.23 -19.73 73.42
CA LYS A 585 -27.96 -19.63 72.69
C LYS A 585 -26.97 -20.73 73.05
N GLU A 586 -26.89 -21.15 74.31
CA GLU A 586 -26.04 -22.29 74.71
C GLU A 586 -26.53 -23.60 74.09
N GLU A 587 -27.85 -23.81 73.98
CA GLU A 587 -28.42 -24.96 73.28
C GLU A 587 -28.16 -24.91 71.77
N GLU A 588 -28.32 -23.76 71.11
CA GLU A 588 -27.93 -23.59 69.70
C GLU A 588 -26.44 -23.83 69.48
N ILE A 589 -25.55 -23.29 70.33
CA ILE A 589 -24.10 -23.50 70.25
C ILE A 589 -23.75 -24.98 70.48
N ARG A 590 -24.45 -25.67 71.39
CA ARG A 590 -24.28 -27.12 71.61
C ARG A 590 -24.72 -27.92 70.39
N ALA A 591 -25.87 -27.59 69.80
CA ALA A 591 -26.38 -28.25 68.58
C ALA A 591 -25.46 -28.01 67.37
N GLN A 592 -24.93 -26.79 67.19
CA GLN A 592 -23.94 -26.47 66.17
C GLN A 592 -22.66 -27.30 66.36
N ARG A 593 -22.11 -27.36 67.58
CA ARG A 593 -20.93 -28.18 67.90
C ARG A 593 -21.16 -29.68 67.67
N GLU A 594 -22.37 -30.19 67.86
CA GLU A 594 -22.70 -31.58 67.51
C GLU A 594 -22.82 -31.80 65.99
N ALA A 595 -23.37 -30.84 65.25
CA ALA A 595 -23.41 -30.88 63.79
C ALA A 595 -21.99 -30.82 63.19
N GLU A 596 -21.13 -29.93 63.70
CA GLU A 596 -19.72 -29.83 63.31
C GLU A 596 -18.96 -31.15 63.56
N LYS A 597 -19.14 -31.79 64.72
CA LYS A 597 -18.57 -33.12 65.01
C LYS A 597 -19.05 -34.19 64.02
N LYS A 598 -20.34 -34.19 63.65
CA LYS A 598 -20.87 -35.11 62.63
C LYS A 598 -20.25 -34.85 61.26
N VAL A 599 -20.11 -33.58 60.86
CA VAL A 599 -19.44 -33.19 59.61
C VAL A 599 -17.97 -33.60 59.60
N ALA A 600 -17.23 -33.40 60.70
CA ALA A 600 -15.84 -33.82 60.82
C ALA A 600 -15.67 -35.34 60.60
N VAL A 601 -16.50 -36.17 61.24
CA VAL A 601 -16.50 -37.63 61.04
C VAL A 601 -16.87 -38.02 59.60
N PHE A 602 -17.75 -37.27 58.92
CA PHE A 602 -18.02 -37.49 57.50
C PHE A 602 -16.84 -37.09 56.60
N VAL A 603 -16.11 -36.02 56.92
CA VAL A 603 -14.90 -35.59 56.19
C VAL A 603 -13.78 -36.64 56.34
N GLU A 604 -13.54 -37.14 57.55
CA GLU A 604 -12.59 -38.24 57.79
C GLU A 604 -12.98 -39.49 56.99
N LYS A 605 -14.24 -39.92 57.07
CA LYS A 605 -14.75 -41.05 56.27
C LYS A 605 -14.55 -40.83 54.77
N PHE A 606 -14.76 -39.61 54.28
CA PHE A 606 -14.58 -39.27 52.87
C PHE A 606 -13.11 -39.31 52.45
N ASP A 607 -12.17 -38.82 53.27
CA ASP A 607 -10.73 -38.92 53.01
C ASP A 607 -10.24 -40.38 53.02
N PHE A 608 -10.75 -41.22 53.93
CA PHE A 608 -10.48 -42.67 53.89
C PHE A 608 -11.02 -43.33 52.61
N LEU A 609 -12.23 -42.95 52.18
CA LEU A 609 -12.85 -43.48 50.96
C LEU A 609 -12.08 -43.03 49.70
N GLU A 610 -11.69 -41.75 49.59
CA GLU A 610 -10.85 -41.26 48.51
C GLU A 610 -9.45 -41.90 48.53
N ARG A 611 -8.86 -42.15 49.71
CA ARG A 611 -7.56 -42.83 49.83
C ARG A 611 -7.65 -44.26 49.28
N ALA A 612 -8.64 -45.04 49.72
CA ALA A 612 -8.89 -46.39 49.21
C ALA A 612 -9.14 -46.39 47.69
N LEU A 613 -9.95 -45.45 47.20
CA LEU A 613 -10.27 -45.34 45.77
C LEU A 613 -9.05 -44.92 44.93
N ARG A 614 -8.13 -44.12 45.47
CA ARG A 614 -6.84 -43.80 44.84
C ARG A 614 -5.90 -45.01 44.85
N GLU A 615 -5.87 -45.80 45.93
CA GLU A 615 -5.05 -47.01 46.04
C GLU A 615 -5.50 -48.09 45.03
N GLU A 616 -6.81 -48.28 44.83
CA GLU A 616 -7.36 -49.18 43.81
C GLU A 616 -7.12 -48.67 42.38
N ASN A 617 -7.26 -47.36 42.13
CA ASN A 617 -7.03 -46.77 40.82
C ASN A 617 -5.54 -46.72 40.43
N LYS A 618 -4.61 -46.64 41.40
CA LYS A 618 -3.16 -46.57 41.16
C LYS A 618 -2.64 -47.69 40.22
N PRO A 619 -2.86 -48.99 40.46
CA PRO A 619 -2.41 -50.05 39.55
C PRO A 619 -3.08 -50.00 38.17
N LEU A 620 -4.34 -49.57 38.07
CA LEU A 620 -5.03 -49.41 36.78
C LEU A 620 -4.39 -48.28 35.95
N MET A 621 -4.15 -47.13 36.59
CA MET A 621 -3.46 -46.00 35.95
C MET A 621 -2.01 -46.35 35.56
N THR A 622 -1.28 -47.11 36.39
CA THR A 622 0.07 -47.59 36.05
C THR A 622 0.03 -48.55 34.85
N LYS A 623 -0.94 -49.47 34.76
CA LYS A 623 -1.10 -50.33 33.58
C LYS A 623 -1.36 -49.52 32.31
N VAL A 624 -2.33 -48.59 32.34
CA VAL A 624 -2.64 -47.73 31.18
C VAL A 624 -1.44 -46.86 30.78
N TRP A 625 -0.68 -46.35 31.75
CA TRP A 625 0.55 -45.61 31.50
C TRP A 625 1.62 -46.48 30.83
N ASN A 626 1.89 -47.68 31.35
CA ASN A 626 2.88 -48.58 30.79
C ASN A 626 2.52 -49.02 29.36
N THR A 627 1.27 -49.42 29.10
CA THR A 627 0.81 -49.76 27.74
C THR A 627 0.89 -48.56 26.77
N ARG A 628 0.74 -47.33 27.28
CA ARG A 628 0.96 -46.12 26.48
C ARG A 628 2.45 -45.91 26.17
N CYS A 629 3.33 -46.08 27.15
CA CYS A 629 4.78 -45.98 26.96
C CYS A 629 5.29 -47.04 25.98
N GLU A 630 4.83 -48.29 26.09
CA GLU A 630 5.16 -49.38 25.15
C GLU A 630 4.77 -49.05 23.71
N LYS A 631 3.53 -48.56 23.50
CA LYS A 631 3.06 -48.13 22.17
C LYS A 631 3.86 -46.95 21.62
N GLN A 632 4.12 -45.93 22.43
CA GLN A 632 4.93 -44.77 22.02
C GLN A 632 6.37 -45.16 21.70
N LEU A 633 6.95 -46.13 22.43
CA LEU A 633 8.28 -46.65 22.17
C LEU A 633 8.32 -47.43 20.85
N ALA A 634 7.33 -48.28 20.58
CA ALA A 634 7.19 -49.01 19.30
C ALA A 634 6.99 -48.06 18.11
N GLU A 635 6.10 -47.07 18.23
CA GLU A 635 5.89 -46.01 17.22
C GLU A 635 7.20 -45.24 16.95
N HIS A 636 7.96 -44.90 17.99
CA HIS A 636 9.25 -44.22 17.86
C HIS A 636 10.32 -45.09 17.17
N PHE A 637 10.38 -46.40 17.45
CA PHE A 637 11.28 -47.31 16.75
C PHE A 637 10.93 -47.43 15.26
N LEU A 638 9.65 -47.64 14.92
CA LEU A 638 9.19 -47.69 13.53
C LEU A 638 9.47 -46.38 12.77
N ALA A 639 9.25 -45.23 13.41
CA ALA A 639 9.57 -43.92 12.83
C ALA A 639 11.09 -43.75 12.60
N LYS A 640 11.92 -44.25 13.51
CA LYS A 640 13.39 -44.22 13.38
C LYS A 640 13.88 -45.14 12.27
N GLU A 641 13.31 -46.33 12.12
CA GLU A 641 13.63 -47.26 11.03
C GLU A 641 13.24 -46.68 9.67
N ALA A 642 12.03 -46.11 9.54
CA ALA A 642 11.59 -45.43 8.33
C ALA A 642 12.48 -44.23 7.96
N LEU A 643 12.94 -43.46 8.96
CA LEU A 643 13.88 -42.36 8.75
C LEU A 643 15.25 -42.85 8.27
N ILE A 644 15.78 -43.94 8.84
CA ILE A 644 17.04 -44.55 8.42
C ILE A 644 16.94 -45.10 6.99
N ALA A 645 15.83 -45.78 6.66
CA ALA A 645 15.57 -46.28 5.31
C ALA A 645 15.55 -45.13 4.29
N LYS A 646 14.80 -44.05 4.57
CA LYS A 646 14.76 -42.85 3.72
C LYS A 646 16.14 -42.20 3.58
N LYS A 647 16.93 -42.16 4.65
CA LYS A 647 18.30 -41.59 4.59
C LYS A 647 19.27 -42.45 3.78
N ARG A 648 19.07 -43.77 3.71
CA ARG A 648 19.82 -44.65 2.81
C ARG A 648 19.47 -44.39 1.35
N THR A 649 18.18 -44.33 0.99
CA THR A 649 17.77 -44.04 -0.39
C THR A 649 18.21 -42.64 -0.84
N GLU A 650 18.07 -41.62 0.02
CA GLU A 650 18.59 -40.26 -0.25
C GLU A 650 20.12 -40.26 -0.47
N HIS A 651 20.87 -41.13 0.23
CA HIS A 651 22.32 -41.26 0.06
C HIS A 651 22.71 -42.00 -1.22
N GLU A 652 22.00 -43.09 -1.55
CA GLU A 652 22.19 -43.87 -2.78
C GLU A 652 21.89 -43.01 -4.02
N GLU A 653 20.78 -42.27 -4.03
CA GLU A 653 20.49 -41.27 -5.07
C GLU A 653 21.56 -40.17 -5.14
N GLY A 654 22.04 -39.71 -3.98
CA GLY A 654 23.10 -38.70 -3.90
C GLY A 654 24.43 -39.19 -4.50
N LEU A 655 24.80 -40.45 -4.26
CA LEU A 655 25.97 -41.10 -4.85
C LEU A 655 25.81 -41.27 -6.37
N ALA A 656 24.64 -41.71 -6.84
CA ALA A 656 24.34 -41.83 -8.27
C ALA A 656 24.44 -40.48 -8.99
N ARG A 657 23.84 -39.41 -8.44
CA ARG A 657 23.96 -38.05 -8.99
C ARG A 657 25.40 -37.55 -8.96
N LYS A 658 26.17 -37.85 -7.92
CA LYS A 658 27.59 -37.50 -7.81
C LYS A 658 28.44 -38.20 -8.87
N ALA A 659 28.18 -39.47 -9.18
CA ALA A 659 28.88 -40.19 -10.24
C ALA A 659 28.70 -39.52 -11.61
N VAL A 660 27.44 -39.23 -11.99
CA VAL A 660 27.11 -38.52 -13.24
C VAL A 660 27.77 -37.13 -13.30
N LEU A 661 27.75 -36.37 -12.19
CA LEU A 661 28.39 -35.06 -12.11
C LEU A 661 29.93 -35.11 -12.20
N VAL A 662 30.55 -36.23 -11.78
CA VAL A 662 32.01 -36.42 -11.94
C VAL A 662 32.36 -36.70 -13.39
N GLU A 663 31.58 -37.51 -14.11
CA GLU A 663 31.75 -37.75 -15.55
C GLU A 663 31.54 -36.47 -16.38
N GLN A 664 30.57 -35.64 -16.00
CA GLN A 664 30.28 -34.36 -16.66
C GLN A 664 31.24 -33.22 -16.26
N LYS A 665 32.13 -33.42 -15.29
CA LYS A 665 33.00 -32.35 -14.77
C LYS A 665 33.94 -31.81 -15.84
N ASP A 666 34.50 -32.69 -16.66
CA ASP A 666 35.49 -32.30 -17.66
C ASP A 666 34.83 -31.64 -18.89
N THR A 667 33.64 -32.08 -19.30
CA THR A 667 32.86 -31.40 -20.35
C THR A 667 32.36 -30.03 -19.89
N ILE A 668 31.90 -29.89 -18.64
CA ILE A 668 31.55 -28.59 -18.04
C ILE A 668 32.78 -27.67 -17.97
N LYS A 669 33.96 -28.22 -17.64
CA LYS A 669 35.21 -27.44 -17.63
C LYS A 669 35.58 -26.97 -19.03
N MET A 670 35.56 -27.85 -20.03
CA MET A 670 35.82 -27.49 -21.44
C MET A 670 34.85 -26.40 -21.94
N PHE A 671 33.55 -26.52 -21.61
CA PHE A 671 32.56 -25.51 -21.96
C PHE A 671 32.83 -24.17 -21.25
N LYS A 672 33.15 -24.20 -19.95
CA LYS A 672 33.51 -22.99 -19.20
C LYS A 672 34.76 -22.31 -19.77
N ASP A 673 35.81 -23.08 -20.04
CA ASP A 673 37.08 -22.55 -20.54
C ASP A 673 36.93 -21.98 -21.97
N ALA A 674 36.01 -22.54 -22.79
CA ALA A 674 35.62 -21.95 -24.08
C ALA A 674 34.81 -20.66 -23.92
N LEU A 675 33.86 -20.63 -22.99
CA LEU A 675 33.00 -19.47 -22.74
C LEU A 675 33.75 -18.30 -22.09
N MET A 676 34.71 -18.59 -21.21
CA MET A 676 35.65 -17.58 -20.70
C MET A 676 36.45 -16.93 -21.84
N LYS A 677 37.00 -17.72 -22.76
CA LYS A 677 37.72 -17.18 -23.93
C LYS A 677 36.86 -16.27 -24.79
N THR A 678 35.60 -16.63 -25.07
CA THR A 678 34.71 -15.74 -25.84
C THR A 678 34.41 -14.43 -25.12
N VAL A 679 34.30 -14.46 -23.77
CA VAL A 679 34.11 -13.25 -22.96
C VAL A 679 35.39 -12.40 -22.92
N ASP A 680 36.56 -13.04 -22.80
CA ASP A 680 37.86 -12.36 -22.84
C ASP A 680 38.08 -11.70 -24.21
N ASP A 681 37.78 -12.40 -25.33
CA ASP A 681 37.83 -11.88 -26.70
C ASP A 681 36.88 -10.69 -26.94
N GLU A 682 35.68 -10.70 -26.35
CA GLU A 682 34.73 -9.59 -26.42
C GLU A 682 35.19 -8.39 -25.59
N LEU A 683 35.76 -8.64 -24.41
CA LEU A 683 36.29 -7.61 -23.53
C LEU A 683 37.55 -6.95 -24.09
N GLU A 684 38.42 -7.70 -24.77
CA GLU A 684 39.54 -7.16 -25.53
C GLU A 684 39.08 -6.24 -26.68
N LYS A 685 38.08 -6.67 -27.48
CA LYS A 685 37.48 -5.82 -28.54
C LYS A 685 36.91 -4.52 -28.00
N LEU A 686 36.10 -4.59 -26.94
CA LEU A 686 35.56 -3.40 -26.27
C LEU A 686 36.67 -2.48 -25.74
N SER A 687 37.76 -3.04 -25.20
CA SER A 687 38.91 -2.25 -24.75
C SER A 687 39.66 -1.58 -25.92
N ALA A 688 39.71 -2.21 -27.09
CA ALA A 688 40.32 -1.65 -28.29
C ALA A 688 39.47 -0.53 -28.89
N GLU A 689 38.15 -0.71 -28.96
CA GLU A 689 37.22 0.34 -29.41
C GLU A 689 37.26 1.59 -28.51
N LEU A 690 37.40 1.42 -27.20
CA LEU A 690 37.56 2.53 -26.26
C LEU A 690 38.88 3.29 -26.51
N ARG A 691 40.00 2.57 -26.66
CA ARG A 691 41.31 3.18 -26.99
C ARG A 691 41.28 3.92 -28.33
N GLU A 692 40.58 3.39 -29.34
CA GLU A 692 40.40 4.10 -30.62
C GLU A 692 39.57 5.38 -30.47
N LYS A 693 38.50 5.36 -29.66
CA LYS A 693 37.70 6.57 -29.39
C LYS A 693 38.51 7.63 -28.65
N GLU A 694 39.24 7.24 -27.60
CA GLU A 694 40.15 8.12 -26.86
C GLU A 694 41.24 8.71 -27.77
N ALA A 695 41.81 7.91 -28.69
CA ALA A 695 42.80 8.39 -29.65
C ALA A 695 42.22 9.40 -30.67
N ARG A 696 40.99 9.18 -31.16
CA ARG A 696 40.29 10.11 -32.06
C ARG A 696 39.93 11.41 -31.35
N GLU A 697 39.46 11.35 -30.10
CA GLU A 697 39.21 12.54 -29.28
C GLU A 697 40.50 13.32 -28.99
N ALA A 698 41.61 12.63 -28.70
CA ALA A 698 42.91 13.28 -28.49
C ALA A 698 43.40 13.99 -29.77
N GLN A 699 43.21 13.39 -30.95
CA GLN A 699 43.53 14.02 -32.23
C GLN A 699 42.70 15.29 -32.47
N LEU A 700 41.38 15.24 -32.25
CA LEU A 700 40.49 16.40 -32.38
C LEU A 700 40.88 17.55 -31.43
N ARG A 701 41.24 17.25 -30.17
CA ARG A 701 41.72 18.28 -29.22
C ARG A 701 43.03 18.95 -29.67
N ILE A 702 43.94 18.20 -30.28
CA ILE A 702 45.19 18.74 -30.84
C ILE A 702 44.88 19.65 -32.04
N GLU A 703 43.94 19.27 -32.91
CA GLU A 703 43.52 20.06 -34.07
C GLU A 703 42.80 21.35 -33.64
N GLU A 704 41.93 21.30 -32.63
CA GLU A 704 41.31 22.49 -32.03
C GLU A 704 42.33 23.43 -31.38
N GLU A 705 43.34 22.91 -30.65
CA GLU A 705 44.43 23.73 -30.11
C GLU A 705 45.25 24.41 -31.21
N GLN A 706 45.53 23.72 -32.31
CA GLN A 706 46.25 24.29 -33.45
C GLN A 706 45.44 25.43 -34.09
N ARG A 707 44.14 25.21 -34.33
CA ARG A 707 43.25 26.26 -34.87
C ARG A 707 43.16 27.49 -33.96
N ARG A 708 43.04 27.31 -32.63
CA ARG A 708 43.04 28.44 -31.68
C ARG A 708 44.36 29.21 -31.69
N ARG A 709 45.51 28.54 -31.87
CA ARG A 709 46.82 29.22 -31.99
C ARG A 709 46.94 30.00 -33.31
N GLU A 710 46.43 29.46 -34.42
CA GLU A 710 46.39 30.18 -35.70
C GLU A 710 45.47 31.42 -35.66
N GLU A 711 44.29 31.30 -35.05
CA GLU A 711 43.36 32.43 -34.88
C GLU A 711 43.99 33.53 -34.01
N GLN A 712 44.63 33.18 -32.90
CA GLN A 712 45.37 34.14 -32.05
C GLN A 712 46.56 34.79 -32.77
N ALA A 713 47.26 34.06 -33.65
CA ALA A 713 48.34 34.63 -34.45
C ALA A 713 47.82 35.65 -35.47
N ARG A 714 46.72 35.34 -36.16
CA ARG A 714 46.05 36.27 -37.09
C ARG A 714 45.50 37.50 -36.37
N GLU A 715 44.96 37.34 -35.17
CA GLU A 715 44.45 38.49 -34.39
C GLU A 715 45.58 39.42 -33.95
N LYS A 716 46.74 38.88 -33.54
CA LYS A 716 47.94 39.70 -33.24
C LYS A 716 48.43 40.48 -34.45
N GLN A 717 48.53 39.83 -35.62
CA GLN A 717 48.94 40.52 -36.86
C GLN A 717 47.99 41.67 -37.21
N ARG A 718 46.67 41.50 -37.05
CA ARG A 718 45.71 42.60 -37.28
C ARG A 718 45.86 43.76 -36.29
N ARG A 719 46.19 43.47 -35.02
CA ARG A 719 46.47 44.51 -34.01
C ARG A 719 47.77 45.25 -34.30
N GLU A 720 48.81 44.55 -34.75
CA GLU A 720 50.09 45.14 -35.16
C GLU A 720 49.94 46.04 -36.40
N GLU A 721 49.17 45.61 -37.43
CA GLU A 721 48.83 46.46 -38.58
C GLU A 721 48.00 47.70 -38.19
N GLU A 722 47.08 47.57 -37.23
CA GLU A 722 46.26 48.70 -36.77
C GLU A 722 47.09 49.70 -35.93
N GLU A 723 48.02 49.21 -35.11
CA GLU A 723 48.97 50.07 -34.40
C GLU A 723 49.94 50.80 -35.34
N GLN A 724 50.41 50.13 -36.40
CA GLN A 724 51.24 50.76 -37.44
C GLN A 724 50.47 51.87 -38.17
N ARG A 725 49.24 51.63 -38.61
CA ARG A 725 48.39 52.68 -39.22
C ARG A 725 48.14 53.86 -38.27
N ARG A 726 47.94 53.60 -36.97
CA ARG A 726 47.84 54.68 -35.96
C ARG A 726 49.17 55.40 -35.72
N GLN A 727 50.32 54.78 -35.97
CA GLN A 727 51.62 55.46 -35.90
C GLN A 727 51.86 56.31 -37.16
N GLU A 728 51.54 55.80 -38.35
CA GLU A 728 51.60 56.57 -39.60
C GLU A 728 50.69 57.82 -39.54
N GLN A 729 49.44 57.68 -39.10
CA GLN A 729 48.53 58.83 -38.91
C GLN A 729 49.06 59.87 -37.93
N ARG A 730 49.74 59.46 -36.84
CA ARG A 730 50.36 60.39 -35.89
C ARG A 730 51.61 61.07 -36.46
N LEU A 731 52.34 60.42 -37.34
CA LEU A 731 53.48 61.01 -38.05
C LEU A 731 53.00 62.00 -39.12
N GLU A 732 51.93 61.68 -39.87
CA GLU A 732 51.28 62.62 -40.79
C GLU A 732 50.70 63.84 -40.06
N GLU A 733 50.10 63.65 -38.88
CA GLU A 733 49.59 64.74 -38.03
C GLU A 733 50.72 65.58 -37.42
N GLU A 734 51.86 64.97 -37.04
CA GLU A 734 53.07 65.72 -36.68
C GLU A 734 53.70 66.47 -37.86
N GLU A 735 53.74 65.89 -39.08
CA GLU A 735 54.26 66.59 -40.26
C GLU A 735 53.35 67.75 -40.67
N GLN A 736 52.03 67.58 -40.59
CA GLN A 736 51.06 68.67 -40.81
C GLN A 736 51.24 69.77 -39.78
N ARG A 737 51.36 69.44 -38.49
CA ARG A 737 51.67 70.42 -37.44
C ARG A 737 53.01 71.10 -37.63
N ARG A 738 54.08 70.39 -38.03
CA ARG A 738 55.38 71.02 -38.36
C ARG A 738 55.30 71.89 -39.59
N ALA A 739 54.45 71.56 -40.58
CA ALA A 739 54.22 72.40 -41.75
C ALA A 739 53.40 73.66 -41.43
N GLU A 740 52.45 73.58 -40.49
CA GLU A 740 51.73 74.75 -39.97
C GLU A 740 52.63 75.62 -39.07
N GLU A 741 53.41 75.02 -38.17
CA GLU A 741 54.42 75.71 -37.36
C GLU A 741 55.50 76.35 -38.24
N ALA A 742 55.92 75.72 -39.33
CA ALA A 742 56.85 76.31 -40.31
C ALA A 742 56.24 77.47 -41.10
N LYS A 743 54.95 77.41 -41.48
CA LYS A 743 54.25 78.54 -42.12
C LYS A 743 54.04 79.70 -41.15
N ALA A 744 53.68 79.41 -39.90
CA ALA A 744 53.59 80.40 -38.84
C ALA A 744 54.95 81.02 -38.52
N ALA A 745 56.02 80.23 -38.55
CA ALA A 745 57.40 80.71 -38.42
C ALA A 745 57.85 81.53 -39.64
N GLU A 746 57.37 81.24 -40.85
CA GLU A 746 57.67 82.06 -42.04
C GLU A 746 56.90 83.40 -42.02
N GLU A 747 55.65 83.42 -41.52
CA GLU A 747 54.93 84.68 -41.25
C GLU A 747 55.54 85.47 -40.09
N SER A 748 55.98 84.82 -39.01
CA SER A 748 56.66 85.51 -37.91
C SER A 748 58.04 86.00 -38.34
N ALA A 749 58.80 85.23 -39.12
CA ALA A 749 60.09 85.64 -39.67
C ALA A 749 59.96 86.78 -40.70
N LYS A 750 58.85 86.88 -41.46
CA LYS A 750 58.57 88.05 -42.31
C LYS A 750 58.27 89.30 -41.48
N ARG A 751 57.57 89.16 -40.35
CA ARG A 751 57.33 90.26 -39.39
C ARG A 751 58.60 90.64 -38.59
N GLU A 752 59.44 89.67 -38.24
CA GLU A 752 60.74 89.90 -37.60
C GLU A 752 61.75 90.50 -38.57
N ALA A 753 61.78 90.11 -39.85
CA ALA A 753 62.66 90.71 -40.86
C ALA A 753 62.34 92.20 -41.13
N GLU A 754 61.11 92.64 -40.87
CA GLU A 754 60.73 94.05 -40.91
C GLU A 754 61.25 94.82 -39.68
N LEU A 755 61.29 94.18 -38.51
CA LEU A 755 61.82 94.73 -37.26
C LEU A 755 63.36 94.59 -37.11
N ALA A 756 63.97 93.63 -37.80
CA ALA A 756 65.41 93.29 -37.71
C ALA A 756 66.32 94.13 -38.62
N LYS A 757 65.78 95.14 -39.34
CA LYS A 757 66.61 96.21 -39.94
C LYS A 757 67.16 97.21 -38.90
N ALA A 758 66.92 96.98 -37.61
CA ALA A 758 67.24 97.91 -36.54
C ALA A 758 68.06 97.30 -35.38
N ARG A 759 69.16 96.57 -35.69
CA ARG A 759 70.44 96.59 -34.94
C ARG A 759 71.50 95.67 -35.54
N GLU A 760 72.72 96.19 -35.62
CA GLU A 760 73.96 95.48 -35.99
C GLU A 760 74.62 94.79 -34.77
N PRO A 761 75.65 93.94 -34.96
CA PRO A 761 75.81 92.70 -34.19
C PRO A 761 76.90 92.74 -33.11
N GLU A 762 76.97 91.67 -32.30
CA GLU A 762 78.24 91.24 -31.72
C GLU A 762 78.32 89.71 -31.54
N ASN A 763 79.52 89.21 -31.24
CA ASN A 763 80.01 87.87 -31.58
C ASN A 763 80.69 87.21 -30.34
N ILE A 764 81.03 85.91 -30.44
CA ILE A 764 82.06 85.12 -29.71
C ILE A 764 81.53 83.87 -28.94
N PRO A 765 82.24 82.71 -28.96
CA PRO A 765 81.72 81.39 -28.56
C PRO A 765 82.47 80.73 -27.37
N SER A 766 82.12 79.48 -27.00
CA SER A 766 82.99 78.41 -26.43
C SER A 766 82.16 77.10 -26.22
N ASN A 767 82.59 75.89 -26.59
CA ASN A 767 83.67 75.00 -26.04
C ASN A 767 83.27 74.43 -24.63
N GLU A 768 83.37 73.14 -24.27
CA GLU A 768 84.41 72.10 -24.51
C GLU A 768 83.92 70.61 -24.47
N PRO A 769 84.79 69.59 -24.75
CA PRO A 769 84.44 68.16 -24.91
C PRO A 769 85.28 67.11 -24.10
N ILE A 770 85.10 65.80 -24.38
CA ILE A 770 85.97 64.61 -24.03
C ILE A 770 85.88 64.17 -22.53
N VAL A 771 85.88 62.91 -22.04
CA VAL A 771 86.76 61.70 -22.17
C VAL A 771 86.04 60.39 -21.70
N PRO A 772 86.37 59.17 -22.22
CA PRO A 772 85.78 57.86 -21.81
C PRO A 772 86.70 56.95 -20.94
N VAL A 773 86.13 55.92 -20.25
CA VAL A 773 86.89 54.90 -19.45
C VAL A 773 86.24 53.48 -19.48
N LYS A 774 87.05 52.42 -19.32
CA LYS A 774 86.78 50.94 -19.20
C LYS A 774 87.33 50.42 -17.83
N PRO A 775 87.35 49.11 -17.47
CA PRO A 775 86.34 48.02 -17.46
C PRO A 775 86.34 47.24 -16.09
N THR A 776 85.69 46.05 -15.97
CA THR A 776 86.18 44.75 -15.36
C THR A 776 85.08 43.84 -14.76
N ALA A 777 85.38 42.53 -14.61
CA ALA A 777 84.61 41.48 -13.92
C ALA A 777 85.49 40.81 -12.83
N PRO A 778 84.98 39.97 -11.88
CA PRO A 778 84.99 38.50 -12.08
C PRO A 778 83.94 37.66 -11.24
N ALA A 779 84.05 36.31 -11.30
CA ALA A 779 83.35 35.29 -10.46
C ALA A 779 84.39 34.58 -9.50
N PRO A 780 84.17 33.46 -8.71
CA PRO A 780 83.06 32.46 -8.67
C PRO A 780 82.71 31.75 -7.29
N ARG A 781 81.88 30.67 -7.34
CA ARG A 781 81.80 29.42 -6.50
C ARG A 781 81.00 29.28 -5.16
N ALA A 782 80.31 28.12 -5.08
CA ALA A 782 80.12 27.16 -3.94
C ALA A 782 78.72 26.93 -3.28
N ALA A 783 78.44 25.65 -2.94
CA ALA A 783 77.31 25.09 -2.15
C ALA A 783 77.84 24.59 -0.75
N PRO A 784 77.18 23.81 0.16
CA PRO A 784 75.96 22.93 0.08
C PRO A 784 75.07 22.81 1.37
N TYR A 785 74.12 21.84 1.45
CA TYR A 785 73.98 20.77 2.51
C TYR A 785 72.55 20.27 2.85
N VAL A 786 72.37 18.93 3.06
CA VAL A 786 71.11 18.16 3.36
C VAL A 786 71.44 16.76 3.99
N PRO A 787 70.93 16.31 5.17
CA PRO A 787 69.98 15.15 5.33
C PRO A 787 69.19 15.19 6.70
N PRO A 788 68.68 14.11 7.41
CA PRO A 788 68.44 12.67 7.11
C PRO A 788 67.09 12.01 7.59
N GLN A 789 66.61 11.05 6.79
CA GLN A 789 65.89 9.76 7.00
C GLN A 789 65.50 9.15 8.38
N ARG A 790 64.39 8.37 8.38
CA ARG A 790 64.24 6.90 8.69
C ARG A 790 62.81 6.45 8.29
N VAL A 791 62.51 5.39 7.51
CA VAL A 791 62.82 3.93 7.53
C VAL A 791 62.19 3.16 8.70
N GLY A 792 61.20 2.29 8.37
CA GLY A 792 60.61 1.25 9.22
C GLY A 792 59.70 0.33 8.38
N ALA A 793 59.70 -0.99 8.64
CA ALA A 793 59.05 -2.00 7.77
C ALA A 793 58.03 -2.91 8.49
N ARG A 794 57.16 -3.51 7.65
CA ARG A 794 56.11 -4.58 7.80
C ARG A 794 56.35 -5.71 8.85
N PRO A 795 55.40 -6.67 9.13
CA PRO A 795 53.99 -6.87 8.67
C PRO A 795 52.92 -7.29 9.74
N ALA A 796 51.62 -7.23 9.38
CA ALA A 796 50.51 -8.15 9.74
C ALA A 796 49.26 -7.72 8.90
N LEU A 797 48.49 -8.54 8.16
CA LEU A 797 47.69 -9.73 8.48
C LEU A 797 46.67 -9.52 9.62
N ASP A 798 45.48 -8.97 9.30
CA ASP A 798 44.30 -9.81 9.03
C ASP A 798 43.02 -8.97 8.77
N THR A 799 42.28 -9.34 7.72
CA THR A 799 40.94 -8.81 7.39
C THR A 799 39.85 -9.81 7.76
N PRO A 800 38.82 -9.45 8.54
CA PRO A 800 37.66 -10.32 8.72
C PRO A 800 36.67 -10.16 7.56
N SER A 801 36.52 -11.21 6.75
CA SER A 801 35.55 -11.31 5.66
C SER A 801 34.09 -11.24 6.16
N GLN A 802 33.20 -10.64 5.37
CA GLN A 802 31.75 -10.85 5.49
C GLN A 802 31.19 -11.46 4.21
N ILE A 803 31.14 -12.80 4.17
CA ILE A 803 30.29 -13.59 3.26
C ILE A 803 29.59 -14.65 4.13
N GLY A 804 28.29 -14.84 3.91
CA GLY A 804 27.58 -16.06 4.26
C GLY A 804 27.18 -16.25 5.73
N GLN A 805 25.99 -15.76 6.10
CA GLN A 805 25.21 -16.45 7.13
C GLN A 805 24.51 -17.64 6.47
N ALA A 806 25.03 -18.84 6.73
CA ALA A 806 24.38 -20.11 6.41
C ALA A 806 24.10 -20.88 7.71
N ASP A 807 23.01 -21.64 7.70
CA ASP A 807 22.41 -22.29 8.86
C ASP A 807 23.38 -23.13 9.72
N LYS A 808 23.15 -23.11 11.04
CA LYS A 808 23.51 -24.21 11.94
C LYS A 808 22.25 -24.81 12.57
N PRO A 809 22.13 -26.15 12.61
CA PRO A 809 20.91 -26.80 13.08
C PRO A 809 20.76 -26.68 14.60
N GLN A 810 19.59 -26.21 15.06
CA GLN A 810 19.22 -26.27 16.47
C GLN A 810 18.77 -27.68 16.84
N ALA A 811 19.34 -28.22 17.93
CA ALA A 811 18.83 -29.42 18.58
C ALA A 811 17.47 -29.11 19.27
N PRO A 812 16.54 -30.08 19.34
CA PRO A 812 15.17 -29.80 19.75
C PRO A 812 15.03 -29.56 21.26
N ALA A 813 14.66 -28.33 21.64
CA ALA A 813 14.20 -28.04 22.99
C ALA A 813 12.80 -28.62 23.22
N LEU A 814 12.70 -29.55 24.18
CA LEU A 814 11.44 -30.04 24.72
C LEU A 814 10.75 -28.95 25.56
N PHE A 815 9.41 -28.93 25.50
CA PHE A 815 8.47 -28.05 26.23
C PHE A 815 8.48 -26.55 25.86
N GLY A 816 7.27 -25.97 25.72
CA GLY A 816 7.10 -24.53 25.94
C GLY A 816 6.27 -23.68 24.96
N LYS A 817 5.65 -24.21 23.89
CA LYS A 817 4.74 -23.36 23.08
C LYS A 817 3.39 -23.12 23.77
N LYS A 818 3.27 -21.92 24.33
CA LYS A 818 2.07 -21.33 24.93
C LYS A 818 0.93 -21.26 23.89
N ILE A 819 -0.10 -22.09 24.06
CA ILE A 819 -1.30 -22.06 23.21
C ILE A 819 -2.25 -21.00 23.78
N GLU A 820 -2.19 -19.79 23.25
CA GLU A 820 -3.27 -18.81 23.41
C GLU A 820 -4.41 -19.23 22.49
N GLY A 821 -5.41 -19.87 23.08
CA GLY A 821 -6.52 -20.52 22.37
C GLY A 821 -7.47 -21.17 23.36
N GLY A 822 -8.45 -20.39 23.83
CA GLY A 822 -9.36 -20.80 24.89
C GLY A 822 -10.23 -21.99 24.48
N TRP A 823 -10.72 -22.76 25.46
CA TRP A 823 -11.61 -23.92 25.20
C TRP A 823 -12.83 -23.54 24.34
N ARG A 824 -13.34 -22.30 24.49
CA ARG A 824 -14.43 -21.73 23.70
C ARG A 824 -14.14 -21.65 22.20
N GLU A 825 -12.91 -21.32 21.81
CA GLU A 825 -12.52 -21.22 20.39
C GLU A 825 -12.37 -22.59 19.75
N ARG A 826 -11.86 -23.58 20.50
CA ARG A 826 -11.82 -24.98 20.07
C ARG A 826 -13.22 -25.58 19.86
N VAL A 827 -14.19 -25.20 20.70
CA VAL A 827 -15.61 -25.58 20.50
C VAL A 827 -16.21 -24.87 19.28
N ALA A 828 -15.90 -23.59 19.06
CA ALA A 828 -16.38 -22.84 17.88
C ALA A 828 -15.82 -23.40 16.55
N ALA A 829 -14.53 -23.75 16.50
CA ALA A 829 -13.90 -24.37 15.34
C ALA A 829 -14.53 -25.74 15.00
N LYS A 830 -14.79 -26.57 16.03
CA LYS A 830 -15.45 -27.88 15.85
C LYS A 830 -16.90 -27.74 15.38
N LYS A 831 -17.60 -26.67 15.78
CA LYS A 831 -18.97 -26.37 15.32
C LYS A 831 -19.00 -25.89 13.86
N ARG A 832 -18.00 -25.12 13.40
CA ARG A 832 -17.85 -24.71 11.99
C ARG A 832 -17.53 -25.88 11.06
N GLN A 833 -16.65 -26.80 11.45
CA GLN A 833 -16.37 -28.01 10.65
C GLN A 833 -17.58 -28.95 10.51
N GLY A 834 -18.52 -28.92 11.46
CA GLY A 834 -19.77 -29.68 11.36
C GLY A 834 -20.77 -29.15 10.33
N GLN A 835 -20.78 -27.84 10.06
CA GLN A 835 -21.75 -27.23 9.13
C GLN A 835 -21.36 -27.39 7.65
N ASN A 836 -20.07 -27.42 7.32
CA ASN A 836 -19.58 -27.64 5.94
C ASN A 836 -19.73 -29.10 5.42
N ARG A 837 -20.48 -29.95 6.12
CA ARG A 837 -20.88 -31.31 5.66
C ARG A 837 -22.39 -31.45 5.42
N SER A 838 -23.15 -30.36 5.47
CA SER A 838 -24.58 -30.35 5.14
C SER A 838 -25.00 -29.04 4.47
N GLN A 839 -24.33 -28.72 3.36
CA GLN A 839 -24.86 -27.98 2.21
C GLN A 839 -24.30 -28.61 0.93
#